data_AF-A0A2J8P7T6-F1
#
_entry.id   AF-A0A2J8P7T6-F1
#
_cell.length_a   1.000
_cell.length_b   1.000
_cell.length_c   1.000
_cell.angle_alpha   90.00
_cell.angle_beta   90.00
_cell.angle_gamma   90.00
#
_symmetry.space_group_name_H-M   'P 1'
#
loop_
_entity.id
_entity.type
_entity.pdbx_description
1 polymer ?
#
loop_
_entity_poly.entity_id
_entity_poly.type
_entity_poly.pdbx_seq_one_letter_code
_entity_poly.pdbx_strand_id
1 'polypeptide(L)'
;MSDANKAAIAAEKEALNLKLPPIVHLPENIGVDTPTQSKLLKYRRSKEQQQKINQLVIDGAKRNLDRTLDKRTPLLPPPDYPQTMTSEMKKKGFNYIYMKQCVESSPLVPIQQEWLDHMLRLIPESLKEGKEREELLESLINEVSSDFENSMKRYLVQSVLVKPPVKSLEDEGGPLPESPVGLDYSNPWHSSYVQARNQIFSNLHIIHPTMKMLLDLGYTTFADTVLLDFTGIRAKGPIDCESLKTDLSIQTRNAEEKIMNTWYPKVINLFTKKEALEGVKPEKLDAFYSCVSTLMSNQLKDLLRRTVEGFVKLFDPKDQQRLPIFKIELTFDDDKMEFYPTFQDLEDNVLSLVEQIAEALQNVQTIPSWLSGTSTPVNLDTELPEHVLHWAVDTLKAAVHRNLEGARKHYETYVEKYNWLLDGTAVENIETFQTEDHTFDEYTEFIEKFFSLASEIMLLPQWIHYPMVRLDCEDLKTGLTNKAKAFANILLNDIASKYRKENECICSEFEAIKEHALKVPETTEEMMDLISYVEKARTVGIEELILRIQESKRQMNYFLDVFLFPQEDLALNATILMWPRKINPIFDENDELIENAKHKKENELMAKREKLILEIEKESRRMEEFTEFAELERMQQYVTDVRQLQKRIQESEEAVQFINKEEELFKWELTKYPELDKLKVNIEPYQKFFNFVLKWQRSEKRWMDGGFLDLNGESMEADVEEFSREIFKTLKFFQTKLKKELQEKRKAARKRSLEEEKIEEEPKENAAITMCSTVMEQIKAFKV
;
A
#
# COMPACT_ATOMS: atom_id res chain seq x y z
N MET A 1 -13.08 -50.74 86.13
CA MET A 1 -12.63 -49.98 84.94
C MET A 1 -13.87 -49.41 84.29
N SER A 2 -14.06 -48.10 84.39
CA SER A 2 -15.34 -47.42 84.17
C SER A 2 -15.42 -46.89 82.74
N ASP A 3 -16.40 -47.35 81.97
CA ASP A 3 -16.69 -46.91 80.60
C ASP A 3 -16.94 -45.40 80.54
N ALA A 4 -16.06 -44.66 79.87
CA ALA A 4 -16.21 -43.23 79.59
C ALA A 4 -17.48 -42.93 78.74
N ASN A 5 -18.05 -43.93 78.05
CA ASN A 5 -19.29 -43.79 77.29
C ASN A 5 -20.57 -43.73 78.15
N LYS A 6 -20.55 -44.17 79.43
CA LYS A 6 -21.74 -44.07 80.29
C LYS A 6 -21.96 -42.67 80.86
N ALA A 7 -20.89 -41.88 81.04
CA ALA A 7 -20.97 -40.50 81.54
C ALA A 7 -21.48 -39.52 80.47
N ALA A 8 -21.09 -39.73 79.20
CA ALA A 8 -21.56 -38.91 78.08
C ALA A 8 -23.06 -39.10 77.80
N ILE A 9 -23.55 -40.35 77.85
CA ILE A 9 -24.97 -40.68 77.66
C ILE A 9 -25.84 -40.15 78.82
N ALA A 10 -25.28 -40.07 80.04
CA ALA A 10 -25.97 -39.47 81.19
C ALA A 10 -26.07 -37.94 81.07
N ALA A 11 -25.01 -37.27 80.62
CA ALA A 11 -24.98 -35.82 80.41
C ALA A 11 -25.92 -35.36 79.27
N GLU A 12 -26.04 -36.15 78.20
CA GLU A 12 -26.92 -35.84 77.06
C GLU A 12 -28.42 -36.04 77.41
N LYS A 13 -28.73 -37.00 78.31
CA LYS A 13 -30.08 -37.16 78.89
C LYS A 13 -30.47 -36.04 79.86
N GLU A 14 -29.50 -35.43 80.53
CA GLU A 14 -29.73 -34.31 81.46
C GLU A 14 -29.89 -32.97 80.70
N ALA A 15 -29.18 -32.79 79.58
CA ALA A 15 -29.29 -31.63 78.70
C ALA A 15 -30.64 -31.54 77.95
N LEU A 16 -31.31 -32.67 77.70
CA LEU A 16 -32.64 -32.72 77.06
C LEU A 16 -33.81 -32.44 78.03
N ASN A 17 -33.57 -32.34 79.33
CA ASN A 17 -34.58 -31.97 80.33
C ASN A 17 -34.68 -30.43 80.52
N LEU A 18 -34.73 -29.69 79.40
CA LEU A 18 -35.26 -28.33 79.41
C LEU A 18 -36.75 -28.42 79.75
N LYS A 19 -37.06 -28.17 81.02
CA LYS A 19 -38.40 -28.01 81.57
C LYS A 19 -39.18 -27.00 80.71
N LEU A 20 -40.06 -27.50 79.85
CA LEU A 20 -41.22 -26.72 79.44
C LEU A 20 -41.96 -26.29 80.72
N PRO A 21 -42.51 -25.06 80.78
CA PRO A 21 -43.25 -24.61 81.95
C PRO A 21 -44.38 -25.61 82.25
N PRO A 22 -44.73 -25.84 83.53
CA PRO A 22 -45.84 -26.72 83.86
C PRO A 22 -47.08 -26.24 83.11
N ILE A 23 -47.71 -27.14 82.35
CA ILE A 23 -49.00 -26.87 81.74
C ILE A 23 -49.93 -26.50 82.89
N VAL A 24 -50.42 -25.25 82.88
CA VAL A 24 -51.46 -24.81 83.81
C VAL A 24 -52.69 -25.66 83.50
N HIS A 25 -52.94 -26.67 84.32
CA HIS A 25 -54.21 -27.35 84.32
C HIS A 25 -55.25 -26.36 84.85
N LEU A 26 -56.15 -25.92 83.98
CA LEU A 26 -57.38 -25.25 84.39
C LEU A 26 -58.15 -26.20 85.33
N PRO A 27 -58.72 -25.71 86.44
CA PRO A 27 -59.50 -26.54 87.34
C PRO A 27 -60.67 -27.20 86.59
N GLU A 28 -61.00 -28.45 86.92
CA GLU A 28 -62.05 -29.28 86.30
C GLU A 28 -63.50 -28.76 86.48
N ASN A 29 -63.70 -27.48 86.84
CA ASN A 29 -65.02 -26.87 86.99
C ASN A 29 -65.10 -25.49 86.32
N ILE A 30 -64.94 -25.45 85.00
CA ILE A 30 -65.51 -24.37 84.19
C ILE A 30 -66.75 -24.95 83.52
N GLY A 31 -67.91 -24.58 84.06
CA GLY A 31 -69.21 -24.92 83.50
C GLY A 31 -69.27 -24.55 82.02
N VAL A 32 -69.71 -25.50 81.20
CA VAL A 32 -69.95 -25.27 79.77
C VAL A 32 -71.33 -24.63 79.64
N ASP A 33 -71.39 -23.30 79.71
CA ASP A 33 -72.69 -22.60 79.66
C ASP A 33 -73.18 -22.32 78.23
N THR A 34 -72.43 -22.69 77.18
CA THR A 34 -72.94 -22.60 75.79
C THR A 34 -72.43 -23.69 74.82
N PRO A 35 -73.25 -24.11 73.83
CA PRO A 35 -72.87 -25.10 72.80
C PRO A 35 -71.65 -24.70 71.95
N THR A 36 -71.43 -23.39 71.80
CA THR A 36 -70.34 -22.81 71.00
C THR A 36 -68.97 -23.00 71.67
N GLN A 37 -68.90 -22.97 73.00
CA GLN A 37 -67.67 -23.20 73.77
C GLN A 37 -67.23 -24.67 73.75
N SER A 38 -68.18 -25.62 73.78
CA SER A 38 -67.91 -27.06 73.59
C SER A 38 -67.31 -27.38 72.22
N LYS A 39 -67.76 -26.68 71.16
CA LYS A 39 -67.20 -26.83 69.81
C LYS A 39 -65.74 -26.37 69.75
N LEU A 40 -65.39 -25.26 70.39
CA LEU A 40 -64.02 -24.72 70.42
C LEU A 40 -63.06 -25.60 71.25
N LEU A 41 -63.50 -26.14 72.39
CA LEU A 41 -62.69 -27.05 73.22
C LEU A 41 -62.41 -28.41 72.55
N LYS A 42 -63.31 -28.87 71.67
CA LYS A 42 -63.14 -30.11 70.89
C LYS A 42 -62.53 -29.89 69.50
N TYR A 43 -62.37 -28.64 69.08
CA TYR A 43 -61.80 -28.27 67.80
C TYR A 43 -60.28 -28.47 67.81
N ARG A 44 -59.77 -29.37 66.97
CA ARG A 44 -58.34 -29.51 66.71
C ARG A 44 -58.09 -29.24 65.23
N ARG A 45 -57.39 -28.14 64.92
CA ARG A 45 -57.05 -27.74 63.56
C ARG A 45 -56.37 -28.87 62.76
N SER A 46 -55.50 -29.65 63.40
CA SER A 46 -54.86 -30.80 62.76
C SER A 46 -55.85 -31.90 62.36
N LYS A 47 -56.87 -32.19 63.18
CA LYS A 47 -57.92 -33.16 62.84
C LYS A 47 -58.81 -32.66 61.70
N GLU A 48 -59.13 -31.37 61.65
CA GLU A 48 -59.89 -30.81 60.54
C GLU A 48 -59.09 -30.77 59.24
N GLN A 49 -57.80 -30.42 59.31
CA GLN A 49 -56.90 -30.48 58.15
C GLN A 49 -56.75 -31.92 57.66
N GLN A 50 -56.59 -32.89 58.57
CA GLN A 50 -56.56 -34.31 58.22
C GLN A 50 -57.88 -34.76 57.58
N GLN A 51 -59.03 -34.33 58.12
CA GLN A 51 -60.33 -34.63 57.52
C GLN A 51 -60.48 -34.02 56.13
N LYS A 52 -60.09 -32.74 55.93
CA LYS A 52 -60.09 -32.10 54.62
C LYS A 52 -59.17 -32.79 53.63
N ILE A 53 -57.96 -33.18 54.04
CA ILE A 53 -57.02 -33.93 53.21
C ILE A 53 -57.63 -35.29 52.85
N ASN A 54 -58.17 -36.02 53.83
CA ASN A 54 -58.83 -37.30 53.58
C ASN A 54 -60.02 -37.14 52.63
N GLN A 55 -60.80 -36.06 52.73
CA GLN A 55 -61.88 -35.76 51.80
C GLN A 55 -61.37 -35.45 50.39
N LEU A 56 -60.31 -34.65 50.26
CA LEU A 56 -59.67 -34.38 48.96
C LEU A 56 -59.09 -35.66 48.34
N VAL A 57 -58.52 -36.56 49.14
CA VAL A 57 -58.04 -37.88 48.70
C VAL A 57 -59.21 -38.75 48.25
N ILE A 58 -60.31 -38.79 49.01
CA ILE A 58 -61.53 -39.55 48.66
C ILE A 58 -62.17 -38.99 47.39
N ASP A 59 -62.26 -37.67 47.24
CA ASP A 59 -62.85 -37.02 46.06
C ASP A 59 -61.94 -37.15 44.84
N GLY A 60 -60.62 -37.18 45.03
CA GLY A 60 -59.64 -37.53 44.01
C GLY A 60 -59.74 -38.99 43.58
N ALA A 61 -59.91 -39.90 44.53
CA ALA A 61 -60.13 -41.32 44.28
C ALA A 61 -61.45 -41.56 43.52
N LYS A 62 -62.54 -40.88 43.88
CA LYS A 62 -63.82 -40.93 43.15
C LYS A 62 -63.68 -40.40 41.72
N ARG A 63 -63.05 -39.24 41.53
CA ARG A 63 -62.79 -38.70 40.19
C ARG A 63 -61.92 -39.61 39.33
N ASN A 64 -60.94 -40.30 39.93
CA ASN A 64 -60.14 -41.30 39.22
C ASN A 64 -60.94 -42.56 38.91
N LEU A 65 -61.81 -43.02 39.82
CA LEU A 65 -62.73 -44.14 39.60
C LEU A 65 -63.68 -43.84 38.44
N ASP A 66 -64.27 -42.65 38.42
CA ASP A 66 -65.17 -42.21 37.33
C ASP A 66 -64.41 -42.14 35.99
N ARG A 67 -63.19 -41.59 35.98
CA ARG A 67 -62.30 -41.60 34.80
C ARG A 67 -61.87 -43.00 34.33
N THR A 68 -61.79 -43.99 35.23
CA THR A 68 -61.46 -45.38 34.86
C THR A 68 -62.69 -46.15 34.39
N LEU A 69 -63.88 -45.85 34.90
CA LEU A 69 -65.15 -46.43 34.44
C LEU A 69 -65.52 -45.96 33.03
N ASP A 70 -65.23 -44.70 32.68
CA ASP A 70 -65.43 -44.15 31.33
C ASP A 70 -64.42 -44.68 30.29
N LYS A 71 -63.33 -45.32 30.73
CA LYS A 71 -62.29 -45.92 29.88
C LYS A 71 -62.31 -47.45 29.96
N ARG A 72 -63.47 -48.10 29.87
CA ARG A 72 -63.52 -49.54 29.66
C ARG A 72 -62.85 -49.88 28.33
N THR A 73 -61.64 -50.41 28.42
CA THR A 73 -60.98 -51.14 27.33
C THR A 73 -61.96 -52.19 26.80
N PRO A 74 -62.15 -52.33 25.48
CA PRO A 74 -62.99 -53.38 24.93
C PRO A 74 -62.56 -54.73 25.51
N LEU A 75 -63.53 -55.54 25.97
CA LEU A 75 -63.25 -56.93 26.36
C LEU A 75 -62.56 -57.62 25.19
N LEU A 76 -61.35 -58.17 25.42
CA LEU A 76 -60.70 -59.05 24.46
C LEU A 76 -61.70 -60.15 24.07
N PRO A 77 -61.86 -60.49 22.78
CA PRO A 77 -62.83 -61.51 22.37
C PRO A 77 -62.53 -62.83 23.11
N PRO A 78 -63.56 -63.56 23.55
CA PRO A 78 -63.36 -64.82 24.26
C PRO A 78 -62.51 -65.78 23.41
N PRO A 79 -61.67 -66.62 24.03
CA PRO A 79 -60.75 -67.48 23.31
C PRO A 79 -61.52 -68.47 22.42
N ASP A 80 -61.21 -68.47 21.12
CA ASP A 80 -61.84 -69.35 20.15
C ASP A 80 -61.21 -70.75 20.24
N TYR A 81 -62.01 -71.76 20.60
CA TYR A 81 -61.50 -73.10 20.87
C TYR A 81 -61.47 -73.92 19.56
N PRO A 82 -60.37 -74.61 19.23
CA PRO A 82 -60.36 -75.54 18.10
C PRO A 82 -61.39 -76.65 18.31
N GLN A 83 -62.19 -76.96 17.27
CA GLN A 83 -63.30 -77.92 17.35
C GLN A 83 -62.90 -79.34 17.79
N THR A 84 -61.60 -79.66 17.75
CA THR A 84 -61.03 -80.95 18.18
C THR A 84 -60.59 -81.01 19.66
N MET A 85 -60.82 -79.95 20.45
CA MET A 85 -60.27 -79.86 21.81
C MET A 85 -61.19 -80.52 22.88
N THR A 86 -60.96 -81.80 23.16
CA THR A 86 -61.74 -82.63 24.13
C THR A 86 -61.15 -82.70 25.55
N SER A 87 -59.95 -82.15 25.79
CA SER A 87 -59.29 -82.20 27.11
C SER A 87 -59.61 -80.97 27.98
N GLU A 88 -60.22 -81.17 29.14
CA GLU A 88 -60.49 -80.11 30.14
C GLU A 88 -59.22 -79.40 30.64
N MET A 89 -58.10 -80.12 30.76
CA MET A 89 -56.82 -79.54 31.19
C MET A 89 -56.26 -78.54 30.18
N LYS A 90 -56.40 -78.81 28.87
CA LYS A 90 -56.00 -77.85 27.83
C LYS A 90 -56.92 -76.62 27.83
N LYS A 91 -58.24 -76.79 28.03
CA LYS A 91 -59.17 -75.65 28.18
C LYS A 91 -58.81 -74.75 29.36
N LYS A 92 -58.47 -75.32 30.51
CA LYS A 92 -57.98 -74.56 31.68
C LYS A 92 -56.67 -73.81 31.36
N GLY A 93 -55.77 -74.40 30.58
CA GLY A 93 -54.54 -73.73 30.13
C GLY A 93 -54.80 -72.52 29.22
N PHE A 94 -55.63 -72.67 28.19
CA PHE A 94 -55.99 -71.55 27.30
C PHE A 94 -56.76 -70.45 28.03
N ASN A 95 -57.67 -70.81 28.94
CA ASN A 95 -58.37 -69.82 29.78
C ASN A 95 -57.41 -69.06 30.69
N TYR A 96 -56.40 -69.72 31.25
CA TYR A 96 -55.38 -69.05 32.05
C TYR A 96 -54.54 -68.08 31.21
N ILE A 97 -54.14 -68.46 29.98
CA ILE A 97 -53.39 -67.55 29.08
C ILE A 97 -54.24 -66.32 28.73
N TYR A 98 -55.52 -66.52 28.39
CA TYR A 98 -56.43 -65.42 28.11
C TYR A 98 -56.63 -64.50 29.33
N MET A 99 -56.86 -65.08 30.52
CA MET A 99 -57.00 -64.30 31.76
C MET A 99 -55.69 -63.59 32.13
N LYS A 100 -54.53 -64.22 31.88
CA LYS A 100 -53.21 -63.60 32.06
C LYS A 100 -53.06 -62.37 31.16
N GLN A 101 -53.41 -62.46 29.88
CA GLN A 101 -53.40 -61.32 28.96
C GLN A 101 -54.36 -60.19 29.39
N CYS A 102 -55.54 -60.54 29.92
CA CYS A 102 -56.48 -59.56 30.49
C CYS A 102 -55.91 -58.84 31.73
N VAL A 103 -55.14 -59.54 32.58
CA VAL A 103 -54.49 -58.95 33.76
C VAL A 103 -53.27 -58.10 33.35
N GLU A 104 -52.45 -58.56 32.41
CA GLU A 104 -51.28 -57.84 31.90
C GLU A 104 -51.65 -56.56 31.12
N SER A 105 -52.85 -56.50 30.55
CA SER A 105 -53.41 -55.31 29.88
C SER A 105 -54.12 -54.34 30.84
N SER A 106 -54.18 -54.65 32.14
CA SER A 106 -54.70 -53.73 33.15
C SER A 106 -53.81 -52.49 33.25
N PRO A 107 -54.37 -51.28 33.44
CA PRO A 107 -53.57 -50.08 33.64
C PRO A 107 -52.69 -50.22 34.89
N LEU A 108 -51.39 -50.01 34.72
CA LEU A 108 -50.40 -50.01 35.79
C LEU A 108 -50.05 -48.59 36.18
N VAL A 109 -49.59 -48.42 37.43
CA VAL A 109 -48.94 -47.18 37.82
C VAL A 109 -47.53 -47.20 37.24
N PRO A 110 -47.15 -46.26 36.35
CA PRO A 110 -45.80 -46.18 35.81
C PRO A 110 -44.80 -45.85 36.93
N ILE A 111 -43.51 -46.05 36.65
CA ILE A 111 -42.44 -45.64 37.57
C ILE A 111 -42.57 -44.15 37.91
N GLN A 112 -42.37 -43.79 39.18
CA GLN A 112 -42.50 -42.41 39.63
C GLN A 112 -41.33 -41.57 39.11
N GLN A 113 -41.62 -40.40 38.55
CA GLN A 113 -40.60 -39.49 38.00
C GLN A 113 -39.54 -39.12 39.05
N GLU A 114 -39.93 -38.95 40.31
CA GLU A 114 -39.01 -38.65 41.41
C GLU A 114 -37.92 -39.72 41.60
N TRP A 115 -38.22 -40.99 41.30
CA TRP A 115 -37.26 -42.08 41.40
C TRP A 115 -36.24 -42.02 40.26
N LEU A 116 -36.70 -41.73 39.04
CA LEU A 116 -35.82 -41.51 37.89
C LEU A 116 -34.92 -40.30 38.10
N ASP A 117 -35.46 -39.18 38.61
CA ASP A 117 -34.70 -37.97 38.90
C ASP A 117 -33.62 -38.23 39.97
N HIS A 118 -33.92 -39.03 40.98
CA HIS A 118 -32.93 -39.45 41.97
C HIS A 118 -31.83 -40.33 41.38
N MET A 119 -32.17 -41.28 40.50
CA MET A 119 -31.17 -42.09 39.78
C MET A 119 -30.26 -41.18 38.95
N LEU A 120 -30.82 -40.20 38.24
CA LEU A 120 -30.07 -39.24 37.44
C LEU A 120 -29.15 -38.35 38.28
N ARG A 121 -29.57 -37.96 39.49
CA ARG A 121 -28.72 -37.15 40.40
C ARG A 121 -27.47 -37.89 40.89
N LEU A 122 -27.49 -39.22 40.89
CA LEU A 122 -26.31 -40.03 41.27
C LEU A 122 -25.25 -40.08 40.16
N ILE A 123 -25.60 -39.64 38.94
CA ILE A 123 -24.71 -39.61 37.79
C ILE A 123 -24.05 -38.21 37.69
N PRO A 124 -22.71 -38.12 37.56
CA PRO A 124 -22.01 -36.85 37.29
C PRO A 124 -22.47 -36.16 36.00
N GLU A 125 -22.54 -34.83 35.98
CA GLU A 125 -22.99 -34.06 34.80
C GLU A 125 -22.13 -34.30 33.54
N SER A 126 -20.82 -34.48 33.71
CA SER A 126 -19.91 -34.78 32.59
C SER A 126 -20.26 -36.07 31.84
N LEU A 127 -21.02 -36.98 32.45
CA LEU A 127 -21.49 -38.23 31.84
C LEU A 127 -22.91 -38.13 31.27
N LYS A 128 -23.61 -37.01 31.50
CA LYS A 128 -24.95 -36.74 30.95
C LYS A 128 -24.91 -35.90 29.68
N GLU A 129 -23.93 -35.02 29.57
CA GLU A 129 -23.83 -34.06 28.46
C GLU A 129 -23.25 -34.70 27.18
N GLY A 130 -23.88 -34.40 26.04
CA GLY A 130 -23.41 -34.78 24.71
C GLY A 130 -24.39 -35.69 23.98
N LYS A 131 -24.56 -35.48 22.67
CA LYS A 131 -25.64 -36.08 21.87
C LYS A 131 -25.74 -37.61 22.00
N GLU A 132 -24.63 -38.33 21.88
CA GLU A 132 -24.62 -39.80 22.01
C GLU A 132 -24.88 -40.27 23.45
N ARG A 133 -24.46 -39.49 24.45
CA ARG A 133 -24.65 -39.81 25.87
C ARG A 133 -26.08 -39.54 26.33
N GLU A 134 -26.71 -38.49 25.81
CA GLU A 134 -28.11 -38.17 26.01
C GLU A 134 -29.01 -39.27 25.42
N GLU A 135 -28.71 -39.73 24.20
CA GLU A 135 -29.40 -40.86 23.56
C GLU A 135 -29.24 -42.17 24.37
N LEU A 136 -28.03 -42.46 24.86
CA LEU A 136 -27.77 -43.62 25.73
C LEU A 136 -28.52 -43.52 27.06
N LEU A 137 -28.55 -42.34 27.67
CA LEU A 137 -29.23 -42.10 28.94
C LEU A 137 -30.75 -42.30 28.79
N GLU A 138 -31.33 -41.81 27.70
CA GLU A 138 -32.74 -42.03 27.38
C GLU A 138 -33.04 -43.52 27.15
N SER A 139 -32.17 -44.24 26.44
CA SER A 139 -32.28 -45.69 26.27
C SER A 139 -32.27 -46.43 27.61
N LEU A 140 -31.35 -46.07 28.53
CA LEU A 140 -31.24 -46.71 29.85
C LEU A 140 -32.45 -46.40 30.74
N ILE A 141 -32.97 -45.17 30.71
CA ILE A 141 -34.20 -44.81 31.44
C ILE A 141 -35.39 -45.63 30.92
N ASN A 142 -35.49 -45.81 29.60
CA ASN A 142 -36.54 -46.62 28.99
C ASN A 142 -36.41 -48.10 29.36
N GLU A 143 -35.20 -48.64 29.41
CA GLU A 143 -34.91 -50.00 29.87
C GLU A 143 -35.38 -50.20 31.33
N VAL A 144 -34.95 -49.33 32.25
CA VAL A 144 -35.35 -49.38 33.66
C VAL A 144 -36.87 -49.27 33.84
N SER A 145 -37.51 -48.39 33.06
CA SER A 145 -38.96 -48.21 33.10
C SER A 145 -39.70 -49.45 32.59
N SER A 146 -39.23 -50.04 31.50
CA SER A 146 -39.76 -51.29 30.93
C SER A 146 -39.62 -52.46 31.92
N ASP A 147 -38.46 -52.61 32.56
CA ASP A 147 -38.21 -53.66 33.54
C ASP A 147 -39.07 -53.53 34.78
N PHE A 148 -39.29 -52.30 35.25
CA PHE A 148 -40.23 -52.03 36.34
C PHE A 148 -41.67 -52.41 35.95
N GLU A 149 -42.13 -52.01 34.76
CA GLU A 149 -43.46 -52.38 34.27
C GLU A 149 -43.61 -53.90 34.13
N ASN A 150 -42.63 -54.58 33.56
CA ASN A 150 -42.65 -56.04 33.39
C ASN A 150 -42.68 -56.76 34.75
N SER A 151 -41.89 -56.28 35.72
CA SER A 151 -41.88 -56.80 37.09
C SER A 151 -43.24 -56.60 37.77
N MET A 152 -43.87 -55.45 37.57
CA MET A 152 -45.18 -55.13 38.15
C MET A 152 -46.32 -55.92 37.48
N LYS A 153 -46.29 -56.09 36.14
CA LYS A 153 -47.20 -56.98 35.39
C LYS A 153 -47.13 -58.39 35.95
N ARG A 154 -45.91 -58.91 36.12
CA ARG A 154 -45.68 -60.25 36.66
C ARG A 154 -46.19 -60.40 38.08
N TYR A 155 -45.93 -59.43 38.96
CA TYR A 155 -46.47 -59.41 40.31
C TYR A 155 -48.01 -59.41 40.32
N LEU A 156 -48.65 -58.61 39.47
CA LEU A 156 -50.12 -58.57 39.37
C LEU A 156 -50.71 -59.88 38.87
N VAL A 157 -50.11 -60.50 37.84
CA VAL A 157 -50.53 -61.82 37.36
C VAL A 157 -50.44 -62.86 38.47
N GLN A 158 -49.32 -62.92 39.20
CA GLN A 158 -49.12 -63.89 40.28
C GLN A 158 -50.03 -63.65 41.50
N SER A 159 -50.36 -62.39 41.81
CA SER A 159 -51.22 -62.04 42.94
C SER A 159 -52.71 -62.22 42.64
N VAL A 160 -53.15 -62.06 41.39
CA VAL A 160 -54.56 -62.14 40.98
C VAL A 160 -54.95 -63.53 40.46
N LEU A 161 -54.05 -64.21 39.73
CA LEU A 161 -54.33 -65.48 39.09
C LEU A 161 -53.56 -66.63 39.74
N VAL A 162 -54.27 -67.71 40.06
CA VAL A 162 -53.65 -68.96 40.50
C VAL A 162 -53.34 -69.82 39.28
N LYS A 163 -52.06 -70.18 39.11
CA LYS A 163 -51.61 -71.01 37.98
C LYS A 163 -52.22 -72.42 38.05
N PRO A 164 -52.92 -72.89 37.00
CA PRO A 164 -53.40 -74.26 36.94
C PRO A 164 -52.23 -75.23 36.68
N PRO A 165 -52.29 -76.48 37.20
CA PRO A 165 -51.20 -77.46 37.09
C PRO A 165 -51.14 -78.11 35.70
N VAL A 166 -50.86 -77.31 34.67
CA VAL A 166 -50.73 -77.74 33.27
C VAL A 166 -49.27 -77.64 32.84
N LYS A 167 -48.65 -78.78 32.50
CA LYS A 167 -47.20 -78.87 32.18
C LYS A 167 -46.74 -77.99 30.99
N SER A 168 -47.65 -77.58 30.11
CA SER A 168 -47.33 -76.74 28.94
C SER A 168 -47.34 -75.23 29.24
N LEU A 169 -47.65 -74.81 30.47
CA LEU A 169 -47.53 -73.42 30.90
C LEU A 169 -46.14 -73.21 31.49
N GLU A 170 -45.18 -72.84 30.64
CA GLU A 170 -43.86 -72.43 31.10
C GLU A 170 -43.95 -71.17 31.97
N ASP A 171 -43.20 -71.16 33.07
CA ASP A 171 -43.10 -70.02 33.97
C ASP A 171 -41.93 -69.16 33.48
N GLU A 172 -42.21 -68.10 32.71
CA GLU A 172 -41.14 -67.26 32.15
C GLU A 172 -40.38 -66.43 33.18
N GLY A 173 -40.77 -66.48 34.44
CA GLY A 173 -39.86 -66.08 35.50
C GLY A 173 -40.28 -66.75 36.77
N GLY A 174 -39.33 -67.43 37.43
CA GLY A 174 -39.54 -68.22 38.65
C GLY A 174 -40.05 -67.42 39.87
N PRO A 175 -39.62 -67.72 41.10
CA PRO A 175 -40.02 -66.91 42.25
C PRO A 175 -39.56 -65.45 42.07
N LEU A 176 -40.26 -64.50 42.69
CA LEU A 176 -39.74 -63.14 42.84
C LEU A 176 -38.34 -63.26 43.47
N PRO A 177 -37.33 -62.52 42.98
CA PRO A 177 -36.01 -62.55 43.57
C PRO A 177 -36.11 -62.11 45.04
N GLU A 178 -35.97 -63.06 45.96
CA GLU A 178 -35.81 -62.76 47.39
C GLU A 178 -34.40 -62.22 47.60
N SER A 179 -34.26 -61.19 48.43
CA SER A 179 -32.95 -60.70 48.84
C SER A 179 -32.20 -61.87 49.48
N PRO A 180 -31.00 -62.26 48.99
CA PRO A 180 -30.33 -63.46 49.47
C PRO A 180 -30.10 -63.36 50.97
N VAL A 181 -30.74 -64.25 51.74
CA VAL A 181 -30.59 -64.33 53.19
C VAL A 181 -29.29 -65.08 53.48
N GLY A 182 -28.19 -64.34 53.46
CA GLY A 182 -26.86 -64.87 53.75
C GLY A 182 -26.23 -65.60 52.56
N LEU A 183 -24.91 -65.45 52.42
CA LEU A 183 -24.11 -66.16 51.44
C LEU A 183 -23.90 -67.60 51.92
N ASP A 184 -24.30 -68.58 51.11
CA ASP A 184 -23.97 -69.99 51.34
C ASP A 184 -22.48 -70.21 51.01
N TYR A 185 -21.64 -70.28 52.05
CA TYR A 185 -20.18 -70.46 51.96
C TYR A 185 -19.76 -71.92 51.71
N SER A 186 -20.70 -72.85 51.50
CA SER A 186 -20.44 -74.29 51.36
C SER A 186 -19.96 -74.71 49.96
N ASN A 187 -19.90 -73.78 49.01
CA ASN A 187 -19.61 -74.07 47.61
C ASN A 187 -18.09 -74.09 47.28
N PRO A 188 -17.67 -74.89 46.29
CA PRO A 188 -16.25 -75.05 45.90
C PRO A 188 -15.57 -73.77 45.40
N TRP A 189 -16.32 -72.72 45.05
CA TRP A 189 -15.75 -71.41 44.69
C TRP A 189 -15.24 -70.63 45.90
N HIS A 190 -15.63 -70.98 47.13
CA HIS A 190 -15.22 -70.24 48.33
C HIS A 190 -13.70 -70.29 48.55
N SER A 191 -13.08 -71.45 48.32
CA SER A 191 -11.62 -71.60 48.40
C SER A 191 -10.91 -70.72 47.37
N SER A 192 -11.41 -70.68 46.12
CA SER A 192 -10.91 -69.81 45.06
C SER A 192 -11.11 -68.32 45.40
N TYR A 193 -12.27 -67.94 45.95
CA TYR A 193 -12.55 -66.58 46.41
C TYR A 193 -11.60 -66.18 47.55
N VAL A 194 -11.42 -67.03 48.57
CA VAL A 194 -10.52 -66.75 49.69
C VAL A 194 -9.07 -66.65 49.20
N GLN A 195 -8.66 -67.52 48.28
CA GLN A 195 -7.35 -67.45 47.64
C GLN A 195 -7.15 -66.13 46.88
N ALA A 196 -8.09 -65.77 46.00
CA ALA A 196 -8.06 -64.52 45.25
C ALA A 196 -8.08 -63.30 46.19
N ARG A 197 -8.93 -63.30 47.22
CA ARG A 197 -8.99 -62.25 48.24
C ARG A 197 -7.68 -62.10 48.99
N ASN A 198 -7.05 -63.21 49.39
CA ASN A 198 -5.76 -63.18 50.07
C ASN A 198 -4.61 -62.74 49.14
N GLN A 199 -4.68 -63.10 47.85
CA GLN A 199 -3.76 -62.61 46.83
C GLN A 199 -3.92 -61.11 46.60
N ILE A 200 -5.16 -60.62 46.51
CA ILE A 200 -5.45 -59.18 46.40
C ILE A 200 -4.94 -58.48 47.66
N PHE A 201 -5.34 -58.93 48.85
CA PHE A 201 -4.93 -58.30 50.11
C PHE A 201 -3.40 -58.25 50.30
N SER A 202 -2.67 -59.25 49.84
CA SER A 202 -1.21 -59.29 49.96
C SER A 202 -0.46 -58.42 48.94
N ASN A 203 -1.11 -57.98 47.85
CA ASN A 203 -0.51 -57.14 46.81
C ASN A 203 -1.18 -55.76 46.66
N LEU A 204 -2.32 -55.53 47.30
CA LEU A 204 -3.09 -54.28 47.21
C LEU A 204 -2.58 -53.26 48.23
N HIS A 205 -1.48 -52.60 47.89
CA HIS A 205 -0.81 -51.65 48.77
C HIS A 205 -1.59 -50.34 48.99
N ILE A 206 -2.50 -49.95 48.10
CA ILE A 206 -3.25 -48.69 48.17
C ILE A 206 -4.12 -48.54 49.43
N ILE A 207 -4.52 -49.66 50.07
CA ILE A 207 -5.34 -49.66 51.30
C ILE A 207 -4.49 -49.39 52.54
N HIS A 208 -3.16 -49.41 52.43
CA HIS A 208 -2.26 -49.19 53.57
C HIS A 208 -2.50 -47.81 54.21
N PRO A 209 -2.49 -47.68 55.56
CA PRO A 209 -2.72 -46.40 56.24
C PRO A 209 -1.84 -45.25 55.74
N THR A 210 -0.57 -45.54 55.42
CA THR A 210 0.37 -44.57 54.83
C THR A 210 -0.07 -44.05 53.46
N MET A 211 -0.67 -44.90 52.61
CA MET A 211 -1.19 -44.47 51.30
C MET A 211 -2.40 -43.56 51.47
N LYS A 212 -3.27 -43.83 52.45
CA LYS A 212 -4.38 -42.94 52.80
C LYS A 212 -3.88 -41.57 53.26
N MET A 213 -2.85 -41.54 54.11
CA MET A 213 -2.23 -40.28 54.54
C MET A 213 -1.58 -39.51 53.38
N LEU A 214 -0.90 -40.22 52.47
CA LEU A 214 -0.34 -39.62 51.24
C LEU A 214 -1.44 -39.05 50.33
N LEU A 215 -2.55 -39.79 50.18
CA LEU A 215 -3.69 -39.36 49.39
C LEU A 215 -4.32 -38.09 49.98
N ASP A 216 -4.55 -38.06 51.29
CA ASP A 216 -5.06 -36.90 52.02
C ASP A 216 -4.13 -35.68 51.92
N LEU A 217 -2.81 -35.89 52.04
CA LEU A 217 -1.82 -34.84 51.87
C LEU A 217 -1.84 -34.24 50.46
N GLY A 218 -2.01 -35.07 49.42
CA GLY A 218 -2.14 -34.59 48.05
C GLY A 218 -3.44 -33.82 47.84
N TYR A 219 -4.59 -34.33 48.30
CA TYR A 219 -5.85 -33.61 48.15
C TYR A 219 -5.86 -32.27 48.87
N THR A 220 -5.40 -32.23 50.12
CA THR A 220 -5.33 -30.99 50.90
C THR A 220 -4.36 -29.97 50.30
N THR A 221 -3.27 -30.42 49.68
CA THR A 221 -2.30 -29.50 49.07
C THR A 221 -2.74 -29.05 47.67
N PHE A 222 -3.20 -29.95 46.82
CA PHE A 222 -3.54 -29.68 45.42
C PHE A 222 -4.99 -29.24 45.19
N ALA A 223 -5.82 -29.14 46.23
CA ALA A 223 -7.15 -28.52 46.13
C ALA A 223 -7.03 -27.01 45.86
N ASP A 224 -6.17 -26.32 46.62
CA ASP A 224 -5.98 -24.86 46.54
C ASP A 224 -4.73 -24.45 45.75
N THR A 225 -3.90 -25.41 45.33
CA THR A 225 -2.71 -25.13 44.52
C THR A 225 -3.09 -25.06 43.04
N VAL A 226 -2.78 -23.93 42.43
CA VAL A 226 -2.88 -23.70 41.00
C VAL A 226 -1.47 -23.65 40.43
N LEU A 227 -1.20 -24.41 39.36
CA LEU A 227 0.11 -24.38 38.69
C LEU A 227 0.30 -23.05 37.93
N LEU A 228 -0.74 -22.62 37.21
CA LEU A 228 -0.77 -21.37 36.46
C LEU A 228 -2.06 -20.60 36.74
N ASP A 229 -1.93 -19.35 37.17
CA ASP A 229 -3.07 -18.48 37.40
C ASP A 229 -3.40 -17.69 36.13
N PHE A 230 -4.50 -18.08 35.49
CA PHE A 230 -5.02 -17.42 34.29
C PHE A 230 -6.04 -16.31 34.59
N THR A 231 -6.32 -16.04 35.86
CA THR A 231 -7.31 -15.01 36.22
C THR A 231 -6.82 -13.62 35.84
N GLY A 232 -7.72 -12.81 35.28
CA GLY A 232 -7.40 -11.44 34.88
C GLY A 232 -6.44 -11.30 33.70
N ILE A 233 -6.10 -12.38 32.96
CA ILE A 233 -5.20 -12.30 31.80
C ILE A 233 -5.67 -11.28 30.76
N ARG A 234 -6.99 -11.22 30.50
CA ARG A 234 -7.60 -10.23 29.60
C ARG A 234 -7.49 -8.79 30.13
N ALA A 235 -7.49 -8.60 31.45
CA ALA A 235 -7.39 -7.29 32.08
C ALA A 235 -5.98 -6.68 31.96
N LYS A 236 -4.95 -7.50 31.67
CA LYS A 236 -3.61 -7.01 31.33
C LYS A 236 -3.58 -6.23 30.00
N GLY A 237 -4.65 -6.32 29.19
CA GLY A 237 -4.72 -5.70 27.88
C GLY A 237 -3.98 -6.52 26.81
N PRO A 238 -3.62 -5.90 25.68
CA PRO A 238 -2.91 -6.56 24.59
C PRO A 238 -1.50 -6.98 25.01
N ILE A 239 -1.23 -8.29 24.95
CA ILE A 239 0.01 -8.92 25.40
C ILE A 239 0.82 -9.36 24.18
N ASP A 240 2.15 -9.28 24.31
CA ASP A 240 3.08 -9.87 23.34
C ASP A 240 3.27 -11.37 23.63
N CYS A 241 3.37 -12.20 22.59
CA CYS A 241 3.48 -13.66 22.74
C CYS A 241 4.68 -14.09 23.62
N GLU A 242 5.84 -13.47 23.42
CA GLU A 242 7.05 -13.78 24.19
C GLU A 242 6.92 -13.34 25.65
N SER A 243 6.24 -12.21 25.88
CA SER A 243 5.96 -11.75 27.24
C SER A 243 5.03 -12.71 27.99
N LEU A 244 4.00 -13.25 27.33
CA LEU A 244 3.10 -14.24 27.93
C LEU A 244 3.84 -15.54 28.25
N LYS A 245 4.66 -16.03 27.32
CA LYS A 245 5.48 -17.23 27.48
C LYS A 245 6.46 -17.11 28.65
N THR A 246 7.10 -15.94 28.78
CA THR A 246 8.00 -15.64 29.90
C THR A 246 7.26 -15.58 31.23
N ASP A 247 6.12 -14.87 31.29
CA ASP A 247 5.26 -14.78 32.48
C ASP A 247 4.82 -16.17 32.97
N LEU A 248 4.35 -17.02 32.05
CA LEU A 248 3.89 -18.36 32.37
C LEU A 248 5.05 -19.27 32.80
N SER A 249 6.21 -19.18 32.16
CA SER A 249 7.42 -19.92 32.56
C SER A 249 7.85 -19.58 33.99
N ILE A 250 7.80 -18.30 34.36
CA ILE A 250 8.12 -17.85 35.73
C ILE A 250 7.09 -18.39 36.72
N GLN A 251 5.79 -18.35 36.40
CA GLN A 251 4.75 -18.91 37.26
C GLN A 251 4.90 -20.41 37.46
N THR A 252 5.14 -21.18 36.40
CA THR A 252 5.39 -22.63 36.47
C THR A 252 6.54 -22.93 37.42
N ARG A 253 7.69 -22.27 37.25
CA ARG A 253 8.86 -22.45 38.12
C ARG A 253 8.57 -22.13 39.58
N ASN A 254 7.84 -21.05 39.86
CA ASN A 254 7.46 -20.66 41.22
C ASN A 254 6.50 -21.70 41.84
N ALA A 255 5.58 -22.25 41.05
CA ALA A 255 4.66 -23.29 41.50
C ALA A 255 5.40 -24.61 41.77
N GLU A 256 6.33 -25.00 40.91
CA GLU A 256 7.21 -26.16 41.12
C GLU A 256 8.03 -26.03 42.41
N GLU A 257 8.67 -24.88 42.62
CA GLU A 257 9.43 -24.60 43.84
C GLU A 257 8.53 -24.67 45.08
N LYS A 258 7.31 -24.11 45.00
CA LYS A 258 6.33 -24.20 46.08
C LYS A 258 5.96 -25.66 46.38
N ILE A 259 5.73 -26.50 45.37
CA ILE A 259 5.42 -27.92 45.54
C ILE A 259 6.60 -28.65 46.18
N MET A 260 7.82 -28.39 45.71
CA MET A 260 9.06 -28.99 46.21
C MET A 260 9.42 -28.55 47.63
N ASN A 261 8.99 -27.36 48.06
CA ASN A 261 9.24 -26.84 49.40
C ASN A 261 8.10 -27.11 50.40
N THR A 262 6.93 -27.56 49.96
CA THR A 262 5.76 -27.77 50.83
C THR A 262 5.23 -29.19 50.82
N TRP A 263 4.76 -29.69 49.68
CA TRP A 263 4.17 -31.01 49.54
C TRP A 263 5.25 -32.09 49.61
N TYR A 264 6.28 -31.98 48.78
CA TYR A 264 7.32 -33.00 48.64
C TYR A 264 8.04 -33.31 49.99
N PRO A 265 8.45 -32.32 50.82
CA PRO A 265 9.10 -32.60 52.09
C PRO A 265 8.16 -33.24 53.11
N LYS A 266 6.85 -32.93 53.07
CA LYS A 266 5.85 -33.60 53.92
C LYS A 266 5.67 -35.06 53.52
N VAL A 267 5.70 -35.36 52.21
CA VAL A 267 5.69 -36.74 51.72
C VAL A 267 6.95 -37.48 52.18
N ILE A 268 8.14 -36.88 52.03
CA ILE A 268 9.40 -37.49 52.49
C ILE A 268 9.38 -37.78 54.00
N ASN A 269 8.90 -36.83 54.81
CA ASN A 269 8.77 -37.02 56.26
C ASN A 269 7.81 -38.18 56.59
N LEU A 270 6.75 -38.37 55.80
CA LEU A 270 5.82 -39.49 55.97
C LEU A 270 6.54 -40.84 55.86
N PHE A 271 7.43 -41.01 54.88
CA PHE A 271 8.14 -42.27 54.61
C PHE A 271 9.47 -42.42 55.36
N THR A 272 9.95 -41.38 56.04
CA THR A 272 11.14 -41.45 56.91
C THR A 272 10.81 -42.08 58.28
N LYS A 273 9.53 -42.09 58.67
CA LYS A 273 9.06 -42.68 59.93
C LYS A 273 8.99 -44.20 59.83
N LYS A 274 9.40 -44.89 60.90
CA LYS A 274 9.35 -46.37 60.96
C LYS A 274 7.93 -46.92 60.87
N GLU A 275 6.94 -46.17 61.35
CA GLU A 275 5.52 -46.56 61.26
C GLU A 275 5.01 -46.63 59.81
N ALA A 276 5.68 -45.97 58.86
CA ALA A 276 5.24 -45.89 57.46
C ALA A 276 5.25 -47.24 56.73
N LEU A 277 6.11 -48.16 57.19
CA LEU A 277 6.33 -49.51 56.63
C LEU A 277 5.73 -50.61 57.53
N GLU A 278 4.97 -50.24 58.56
CA GLU A 278 4.40 -51.18 59.51
C GLU A 278 3.43 -52.17 58.81
N GLY A 279 3.76 -53.46 58.83
CA GLY A 279 2.97 -54.50 58.15
C GLY A 279 3.39 -54.80 56.71
N VAL A 280 4.37 -54.08 56.15
CA VAL A 280 4.95 -54.37 54.82
C VAL A 280 6.11 -55.37 54.96
N LYS A 281 6.05 -56.47 54.19
CA LYS A 281 7.12 -57.47 54.16
C LYS A 281 8.32 -56.96 53.35
N PRO A 282 9.57 -57.29 53.72
CA PRO A 282 10.77 -56.87 52.98
C PRO A 282 10.74 -57.23 51.49
N GLU A 283 10.26 -58.42 51.14
CA GLU A 283 10.11 -58.92 49.76
C GLU A 283 9.11 -58.11 48.91
N LYS A 284 8.28 -57.28 49.54
CA LYS A 284 7.23 -56.48 48.89
C LYS A 284 7.49 -54.97 48.97
N LEU A 285 8.65 -54.55 49.48
CA LEU A 285 8.99 -53.14 49.60
C LEU A 285 9.03 -52.44 48.24
N ASP A 286 9.60 -53.08 47.21
CA ASP A 286 9.65 -52.51 45.86
C ASP A 286 8.25 -52.31 45.26
N ALA A 287 7.35 -53.28 45.44
CA ALA A 287 5.96 -53.19 45.01
C ALA A 287 5.18 -52.11 45.80
N PHE A 288 5.45 -51.97 47.10
CA PHE A 288 4.88 -50.93 47.93
C PHE A 288 5.34 -49.54 47.47
N TYR A 289 6.64 -49.33 47.28
CA TYR A 289 7.16 -48.05 46.79
C TYR A 289 6.78 -47.76 45.34
N SER A 290 6.61 -48.77 44.49
CA SER A 290 6.02 -48.59 43.16
C SER A 290 4.61 -48.02 43.27
N CYS A 291 3.79 -48.54 44.20
CA CYS A 291 2.47 -47.99 44.49
C CYS A 291 2.53 -46.54 45.02
N VAL A 292 3.54 -46.20 45.84
CA VAL A 292 3.77 -44.81 46.32
C VAL A 292 4.06 -43.90 45.13
N SER A 293 5.01 -44.27 44.29
CA SER A 293 5.40 -43.51 43.11
C SER A 293 4.24 -43.33 42.14
N THR A 294 3.45 -44.38 41.88
CA THR A 294 2.25 -44.29 41.04
C THR A 294 1.19 -43.36 41.65
N LEU A 295 0.98 -43.39 42.98
CA LEU A 295 0.02 -42.51 43.64
C LEU A 295 0.46 -41.04 43.55
N MET A 296 1.73 -40.75 43.82
CA MET A 296 2.30 -39.41 43.67
C MET A 296 2.20 -38.91 42.22
N SER A 297 2.60 -39.77 41.28
CA SER A 297 2.48 -39.52 39.83
C SER A 297 1.05 -39.13 39.44
N ASN A 298 0.04 -39.91 39.86
CA ASN A 298 -1.36 -39.60 39.55
C ASN A 298 -1.82 -38.25 40.10
N GLN A 299 -1.36 -37.84 41.29
CA GLN A 299 -1.69 -36.53 41.86
C GLN A 299 -1.08 -35.38 41.06
N LEU A 300 0.18 -35.52 40.62
CA LEU A 300 0.83 -34.51 39.78
C LEU A 300 0.21 -34.47 38.38
N LYS A 301 -0.05 -35.63 37.75
CA LYS A 301 -0.75 -35.72 36.45
C LYS A 301 -2.14 -35.09 36.51
N ASP A 302 -2.86 -35.24 37.61
CA ASP A 302 -4.17 -34.60 37.81
C ASP A 302 -4.06 -33.06 37.90
N LEU A 303 -3.04 -32.54 38.59
CA LEU A 303 -2.77 -31.10 38.62
C LEU A 303 -2.41 -30.54 37.24
N LEU A 304 -1.53 -31.22 36.50
CA LEU A 304 -1.16 -30.86 35.13
C LEU A 304 -2.38 -30.89 34.21
N ARG A 305 -3.19 -31.95 34.26
CA ARG A 305 -4.41 -32.10 33.46
C ARG A 305 -5.40 -30.95 33.72
N ARG A 306 -5.67 -30.63 34.99
CA ARG A 306 -6.53 -29.50 35.37
C ARG A 306 -5.99 -28.15 34.88
N THR A 307 -4.67 -28.00 34.83
CA THR A 307 -4.02 -26.78 34.33
C THR A 307 -4.20 -26.65 32.81
N VAL A 308 -3.97 -27.73 32.05
CA VAL A 308 -4.23 -27.76 30.60
C VAL A 308 -5.70 -27.50 30.29
N GLU A 309 -6.63 -28.19 30.98
CA GLU A 309 -8.07 -27.95 30.84
C GLU A 309 -8.44 -26.49 31.16
N GLY A 310 -7.83 -25.90 32.18
CA GLY A 310 -7.99 -24.50 32.55
C GLY A 310 -7.52 -23.53 31.48
N PHE A 311 -6.38 -23.82 30.84
CA PHE A 311 -5.83 -23.04 29.73
C PHE A 311 -6.72 -23.11 28.49
N VAL A 312 -7.14 -24.31 28.09
CA VAL A 312 -8.06 -24.52 26.95
C VAL A 312 -9.38 -23.78 27.16
N LYS A 313 -9.92 -23.76 28.39
CA LYS A 313 -11.13 -23.02 28.74
C LYS A 313 -11.04 -21.51 28.54
N LEU A 314 -9.83 -20.91 28.49
CA LEU A 314 -9.68 -19.49 28.16
C LEU A 314 -10.13 -19.17 26.73
N PHE A 315 -10.08 -20.16 25.85
CA PHE A 315 -10.45 -20.04 24.44
C PHE A 315 -11.87 -20.52 24.15
N ASP A 316 -12.69 -20.78 25.18
CA ASP A 316 -14.08 -21.19 25.03
C ASP A 316 -14.88 -20.10 24.29
N PRO A 317 -15.53 -20.43 23.16
CA PRO A 317 -16.44 -19.55 22.47
C PRO A 317 -17.49 -18.83 23.31
N LYS A 318 -17.93 -19.46 24.41
CA LYS A 318 -19.00 -18.96 25.28
C LYS A 318 -18.50 -17.96 26.33
N ASP A 319 -17.20 -17.93 26.63
CA ASP A 319 -16.62 -17.07 27.67
C ASP A 319 -15.48 -16.19 27.11
N GLN A 320 -15.89 -15.14 26.39
CA GLN A 320 -14.94 -14.16 25.83
C GLN A 320 -14.25 -13.29 26.89
N GLN A 321 -14.72 -13.28 28.14
CA GLN A 321 -14.13 -12.45 29.20
C GLN A 321 -12.79 -13.00 29.69
N ARG A 322 -12.52 -14.29 29.44
CA ARG A 322 -11.26 -14.96 29.78
C ARG A 322 -10.25 -14.99 28.64
N LEU A 323 -10.71 -14.74 27.42
CA LEU A 323 -9.90 -14.83 26.20
C LEU A 323 -8.74 -13.82 26.24
N PRO A 324 -7.47 -14.26 26.10
CA PRO A 324 -6.33 -13.37 26.00
C PRO A 324 -6.42 -12.47 24.77
N ILE A 325 -5.87 -11.26 24.87
CA ILE A 325 -5.77 -10.32 23.75
C ILE A 325 -4.30 -10.24 23.36
N PHE A 326 -3.96 -10.64 22.15
CA PHE A 326 -2.62 -10.58 21.59
C PHE A 326 -2.43 -9.31 20.78
N LYS A 327 -1.24 -8.72 20.85
CA LYS A 327 -0.84 -7.63 19.96
C LYS A 327 -0.37 -8.24 18.63
N ILE A 328 -0.95 -7.80 17.53
CA ILE A 328 -0.49 -8.10 16.17
C ILE A 328 -0.41 -6.78 15.42
N GLU A 329 0.58 -6.64 14.55
CA GLU A 329 0.83 -5.48 13.71
C GLU A 329 0.60 -5.86 12.24
N LEU A 330 0.00 -4.96 11.47
CA LEU A 330 0.09 -4.97 10.02
C LEU A 330 1.29 -4.11 9.65
N THR A 331 2.33 -4.75 9.13
CA THR A 331 3.59 -4.11 8.76
C THR A 331 3.62 -3.82 7.26
N PHE A 332 4.46 -2.86 6.90
CA PHE A 332 4.79 -2.56 5.51
C PHE A 332 6.29 -2.65 5.31
N ASP A 333 6.74 -3.80 4.80
CA ASP A 333 8.15 -4.06 4.54
C ASP A 333 8.35 -4.57 3.11
N ASP A 334 9.41 -4.13 2.44
CA ASP A 334 9.73 -4.46 1.04
C ASP A 334 8.53 -4.40 0.07
N ASP A 335 7.71 -3.35 0.17
CA ASP A 335 6.47 -3.15 -0.60
C ASP A 335 5.44 -4.29 -0.44
N LYS A 336 5.41 -4.94 0.72
CA LYS A 336 4.45 -6.00 1.07
C LYS A 336 3.69 -5.66 2.34
N MET A 337 2.42 -6.07 2.35
CA MET A 337 1.57 -6.00 3.53
C MET A 337 1.60 -7.37 4.22
N GLU A 338 2.04 -7.43 5.47
CA GLU A 338 2.14 -8.71 6.19
C GLU A 338 1.73 -8.54 7.66
N PHE A 339 1.39 -9.65 8.33
CA PHE A 339 1.13 -9.68 9.76
C PHE A 339 2.40 -9.97 10.53
N TYR A 340 2.66 -9.20 11.58
CA TYR A 340 3.73 -9.46 12.54
C TYR A 340 3.20 -9.48 13.99
N PRO A 341 3.38 -10.56 14.75
CA PRO A 341 3.81 -11.89 14.28
C PRO A 341 2.80 -12.49 13.29
N THR A 342 3.21 -13.51 12.53
CA THR A 342 2.29 -14.18 11.60
C THR A 342 1.22 -14.96 12.36
N PHE A 343 0.13 -15.34 11.68
CA PHE A 343 -0.89 -16.20 12.30
C PHE A 343 -0.34 -17.57 12.70
N GLN A 344 0.64 -18.10 11.95
CA GLN A 344 1.29 -19.36 12.30
C GLN A 344 2.13 -19.20 13.57
N ASP A 345 2.91 -18.12 13.67
CA ASP A 345 3.71 -17.84 14.86
C ASP A 345 2.83 -17.71 16.11
N LEU A 346 1.68 -17.05 15.98
CA LEU A 346 0.73 -16.93 17.09
C LEU A 346 0.14 -18.30 17.48
N GLU A 347 -0.26 -19.11 16.51
CA GLU A 347 -0.73 -20.48 16.75
C GLU A 347 0.34 -21.30 17.48
N ASP A 348 1.56 -21.36 16.94
CA ASP A 348 2.67 -22.12 17.51
C ASP A 348 3.00 -21.64 18.92
N ASN A 349 2.96 -20.33 19.16
CA ASN A 349 3.16 -19.77 20.50
C ASN A 349 2.08 -20.24 21.47
N VAL A 350 0.79 -20.17 21.12
CA VAL A 350 -0.31 -20.63 21.98
C VAL A 350 -0.20 -22.13 22.26
N LEU A 351 0.18 -22.93 21.27
CA LEU A 351 0.32 -24.38 21.40
C LEU A 351 1.54 -24.77 22.25
N SER A 352 2.66 -24.07 22.09
CA SER A 352 3.87 -24.31 22.89
C SER A 352 3.64 -24.14 24.40
N LEU A 353 2.64 -23.34 24.80
CA LEU A 353 2.26 -23.20 26.21
C LEU A 353 1.68 -24.50 26.80
N VAL A 354 0.99 -25.31 26.00
CA VAL A 354 0.50 -26.63 26.43
C VAL A 354 1.67 -27.58 26.67
N GLU A 355 2.66 -27.55 25.77
CA GLU A 355 3.89 -28.35 25.90
C GLU A 355 4.67 -27.94 27.15
N GLN A 356 4.83 -26.63 27.40
CA GLN A 356 5.47 -26.12 28.61
C GLN A 356 4.76 -26.56 29.90
N ILE A 357 3.43 -26.61 29.90
CA ILE A 357 2.66 -27.13 31.04
C ILE A 357 2.93 -28.64 31.21
N ALA A 358 2.99 -29.40 30.12
CA ALA A 358 3.23 -30.84 30.16
C ALA A 358 4.66 -31.20 30.62
N GLU A 359 5.64 -30.35 30.34
CA GLU A 359 7.04 -30.49 30.77
C GLU A 359 7.27 -30.09 32.24
N ALA A 360 6.27 -29.50 32.91
CA ALA A 360 6.36 -29.16 34.33
C ALA A 360 6.40 -30.42 35.21
N LEU A 361 7.07 -30.32 36.36
CA LEU A 361 7.14 -31.34 37.42
C LEU A 361 7.86 -32.65 37.04
N GLN A 362 8.55 -32.71 35.90
CA GLN A 362 9.29 -33.89 35.42
C GLN A 362 10.51 -34.25 36.27
N ASN A 363 10.99 -33.32 37.11
CA ASN A 363 12.19 -33.48 37.94
C ASN A 363 11.88 -33.93 39.39
N VAL A 364 10.64 -34.27 39.70
CA VAL A 364 10.27 -34.72 41.05
C VAL A 364 10.75 -36.16 41.26
N GLN A 365 11.63 -36.37 42.25
CA GLN A 365 12.22 -37.68 42.52
C GLN A 365 11.23 -38.67 43.16
N THR A 366 11.43 -39.95 42.92
CA THR A 366 10.74 -41.02 43.65
C THR A 366 11.27 -41.12 45.08
N ILE A 367 10.40 -41.50 46.02
CA ILE A 367 10.77 -41.64 47.45
C ILE A 367 11.96 -42.58 47.67
N PRO A 368 12.04 -43.77 47.03
CA PRO A 368 13.20 -44.65 47.18
C PRO A 368 14.50 -44.03 46.68
N SER A 369 14.44 -43.31 45.55
CA SER A 369 15.60 -42.64 44.98
C SER A 369 16.12 -41.53 45.89
N TRP A 370 15.21 -40.76 46.49
CA TRP A 370 15.57 -39.71 47.44
C TRP A 370 16.18 -40.29 48.72
N LEU A 371 15.58 -41.35 49.27
CA LEU A 371 16.05 -42.01 50.50
C LEU A 371 17.40 -42.72 50.33
N SER A 372 17.69 -43.22 49.14
CA SER A 372 18.93 -43.95 48.83
C SER A 372 20.12 -43.04 48.48
N GLY A 373 19.86 -41.78 48.11
CA GLY A 373 20.91 -40.81 47.75
C GLY A 373 21.75 -41.24 46.54
N THR A 374 21.16 -41.97 45.59
CA THR A 374 21.86 -42.47 44.39
C THR A 374 22.34 -41.33 43.49
N SER A 375 23.45 -41.54 42.79
CA SER A 375 24.04 -40.55 41.86
C SER A 375 23.14 -40.25 40.65
N THR A 376 22.31 -41.20 40.25
CA THR A 376 21.26 -41.02 39.22
C THR A 376 19.89 -41.04 39.89
N PRO A 377 19.19 -39.90 39.96
CA PRO A 377 17.85 -39.86 40.53
C PRO A 377 16.84 -40.52 39.60
N VAL A 378 15.93 -41.32 40.15
CA VAL A 378 14.76 -41.85 39.43
C VAL A 378 13.58 -40.93 39.72
N ASN A 379 13.09 -40.25 38.69
CA ASN A 379 11.97 -39.30 38.78
C ASN A 379 10.61 -40.00 38.64
N LEU A 380 9.57 -39.31 39.11
CA LEU A 380 8.19 -39.70 38.90
C LEU A 380 7.82 -39.52 37.42
N ASP A 381 7.02 -40.43 36.90
CA ASP A 381 6.35 -40.24 35.63
C ASP A 381 5.24 -39.19 35.81
N THR A 382 5.43 -37.99 35.25
CA THR A 382 4.40 -36.94 35.21
C THR A 382 3.87 -36.70 33.80
N GLU A 383 4.20 -37.56 32.83
CA GLU A 383 3.75 -37.41 31.45
C GLU A 383 2.22 -37.51 31.37
N LEU A 384 1.62 -36.49 30.74
CA LEU A 384 0.19 -36.47 30.49
C LEU A 384 -0.18 -37.51 29.41
N PRO A 385 -1.35 -38.16 29.51
CA PRO A 385 -1.80 -39.07 28.46
C PRO A 385 -1.92 -38.37 27.10
N GLU A 386 -1.47 -39.03 26.04
CA GLU A 386 -1.44 -38.49 24.67
C GLU A 386 -2.80 -37.95 24.20
N HIS A 387 -3.90 -38.63 24.53
CA HIS A 387 -5.25 -38.19 24.17
C HIS A 387 -5.65 -36.84 24.80
N VAL A 388 -5.10 -36.48 25.96
CA VAL A 388 -5.35 -35.19 26.62
C VAL A 388 -4.62 -34.07 25.87
N LEU A 389 -3.36 -34.31 25.50
CA LEU A 389 -2.55 -33.34 24.76
C LEU A 389 -3.13 -33.12 23.36
N HIS A 390 -3.49 -34.19 22.65
CA HIS A 390 -4.10 -34.10 21.33
C HIS A 390 -5.43 -33.33 21.37
N TRP A 391 -6.31 -33.64 22.33
CA TRP A 391 -7.55 -32.90 22.55
C TRP A 391 -7.30 -31.40 22.79
N ALA A 392 -6.32 -31.07 23.65
CA ALA A 392 -6.01 -29.68 23.97
C ALA A 392 -5.49 -28.91 22.74
N VAL A 393 -4.55 -29.50 22.01
CA VAL A 393 -3.97 -28.93 20.78
C VAL A 393 -5.04 -28.72 19.72
N ASP A 394 -5.86 -29.73 19.40
CA ASP A 394 -6.90 -29.62 18.37
C ASP A 394 -7.95 -28.57 18.72
N THR A 395 -8.36 -28.53 20.00
CA THR A 395 -9.35 -27.56 20.49
C THR A 395 -8.79 -26.14 20.39
N LEU A 396 -7.54 -25.93 20.78
CA LEU A 396 -6.88 -24.62 20.69
C LEU A 396 -6.69 -24.19 19.24
N LYS A 397 -6.20 -25.06 18.36
CA LYS A 397 -6.06 -24.76 16.92
C LYS A 397 -7.36 -24.29 16.30
N ALA A 398 -8.46 -25.00 16.56
CA ALA A 398 -9.77 -24.62 16.07
C ALA A 398 -10.23 -23.25 16.63
N ALA A 399 -9.98 -22.99 17.92
CA ALA A 399 -10.35 -21.73 18.56
C ALA A 399 -9.53 -20.54 18.07
N VAL A 400 -8.21 -20.69 17.94
CA VAL A 400 -7.27 -19.68 17.43
C VAL A 400 -7.66 -19.29 16.00
N HIS A 401 -7.79 -20.26 15.10
CA HIS A 401 -8.20 -20.01 13.71
C HIS A 401 -9.52 -19.24 13.61
N ARG A 402 -10.52 -19.64 14.40
CA ARG A 402 -11.82 -18.98 14.41
C ARG A 402 -11.73 -17.53 14.90
N ASN A 403 -10.91 -17.27 15.91
CA ASN A 403 -10.76 -15.92 16.47
C ASN A 403 -9.92 -14.99 15.57
N LEU A 404 -9.05 -15.54 14.71
CA LEU A 404 -8.23 -14.79 13.75
C LEU A 404 -8.95 -14.46 12.44
N GLU A 405 -10.06 -15.12 12.13
CA GLU A 405 -10.82 -14.93 10.89
C GLU A 405 -11.25 -13.47 10.67
N GLY A 406 -11.60 -12.75 11.73
CA GLY A 406 -11.95 -11.33 11.65
C GLY A 406 -10.78 -10.46 11.19
N ALA A 407 -9.58 -10.69 11.76
CA ALA A 407 -8.36 -9.98 11.37
C ALA A 407 -7.95 -10.34 9.92
N ARG A 408 -8.09 -11.62 9.52
CA ARG A 408 -7.82 -12.09 8.16
C ARG A 408 -8.66 -11.34 7.12
N LYS A 409 -9.99 -11.30 7.31
CA LYS A 409 -10.91 -10.60 6.39
C LYS A 409 -10.63 -9.10 6.30
N HIS A 410 -10.22 -8.50 7.41
CA HIS A 410 -9.84 -7.09 7.42
C HIS A 410 -8.59 -6.83 6.57
N TYR A 411 -7.58 -7.69 6.70
CA TYR A 411 -6.40 -7.65 5.85
C TYR A 411 -6.75 -7.83 4.37
N GLU A 412 -7.60 -8.80 4.02
CA GLU A 412 -8.08 -8.99 2.64
C GLU A 412 -8.72 -7.72 2.08
N THR A 413 -9.51 -6.99 2.89
CA THR A 413 -10.11 -5.71 2.48
C THR A 413 -9.05 -4.65 2.15
N TYR A 414 -7.94 -4.61 2.89
CA TYR A 414 -6.83 -3.69 2.61
C TYR A 414 -6.06 -4.08 1.36
N VAL A 415 -5.82 -5.38 1.17
CA VAL A 415 -5.20 -5.91 -0.06
C VAL A 415 -6.06 -5.54 -1.27
N GLU A 416 -7.36 -5.83 -1.26
CA GLU A 416 -8.25 -5.48 -2.37
C GLU A 416 -8.23 -3.99 -2.73
N LYS A 417 -8.13 -3.12 -1.72
CA LYS A 417 -8.21 -1.67 -1.91
C LYS A 417 -6.89 -1.00 -2.29
N TYR A 418 -5.76 -1.50 -1.79
CA TYR A 418 -4.48 -0.81 -1.87
C TYR A 418 -3.37 -1.59 -2.58
N ASN A 419 -3.57 -2.87 -2.92
CA ASN A 419 -2.52 -3.69 -3.53
C ASN A 419 -2.04 -3.18 -4.89
N TRP A 420 -2.88 -2.45 -5.63
CA TRP A 420 -2.50 -1.82 -6.90
C TRP A 420 -1.37 -0.78 -6.76
N LEU A 421 -1.13 -0.26 -5.55
CA LEU A 421 0.03 0.59 -5.24
C LEU A 421 1.35 -0.20 -5.15
N LEU A 422 1.26 -1.53 -5.00
CA LEU A 422 2.37 -2.43 -4.65
C LEU A 422 2.69 -3.43 -5.75
N ASP A 423 1.69 -3.92 -6.47
CA ASP A 423 1.84 -4.94 -7.52
C ASP A 423 2.42 -4.42 -8.86
N GLY A 424 2.76 -3.14 -8.91
CA GLY A 424 3.32 -2.47 -10.09
C GLY A 424 2.27 -1.78 -10.97
N THR A 425 0.97 -1.97 -10.73
CA THR A 425 -0.11 -1.35 -11.53
C THR A 425 0.00 0.18 -11.50
N ALA A 426 0.23 0.77 -10.33
CA ALA A 426 0.41 2.22 -10.20
C ALA A 426 1.63 2.73 -11.00
N VAL A 427 2.73 1.97 -11.03
CA VAL A 427 3.95 2.32 -11.76
C VAL A 427 3.67 2.34 -13.26
N GLU A 428 3.05 1.28 -13.78
CA GLU A 428 2.71 1.17 -15.21
C GLU A 428 1.76 2.29 -15.66
N ASN A 429 0.77 2.64 -14.82
CA ASN A 429 -0.13 3.76 -15.10
C ASN A 429 0.61 5.11 -15.15
N ILE A 430 1.57 5.34 -14.24
CA ILE A 430 2.37 6.57 -14.21
C ILE A 430 3.30 6.63 -15.42
N GLU A 431 3.99 5.53 -15.76
CA GLU A 431 4.87 5.47 -16.92
C GLU A 431 4.10 5.71 -18.22
N THR A 432 2.94 5.08 -18.38
CA THR A 432 2.06 5.30 -19.53
C THR A 432 1.65 6.77 -19.64
N PHE A 433 1.18 7.36 -18.54
CA PHE A 433 0.82 8.77 -18.48
C PHE A 433 2.00 9.69 -18.83
N GLN A 434 3.21 9.40 -18.33
CA GLN A 434 4.40 10.21 -18.64
C GLN A 434 4.83 10.13 -20.11
N THR A 435 4.53 9.03 -20.81
CA THR A 435 4.83 8.87 -22.24
C THR A 435 3.83 9.59 -23.15
N GLU A 436 2.63 9.87 -22.66
CA GLU A 436 1.58 10.58 -23.38
C GLU A 436 1.70 12.11 -23.19
N ASP A 437 1.16 12.87 -24.13
CA ASP A 437 1.10 14.34 -24.01
C ASP A 437 -0.13 14.75 -23.21
N HIS A 438 0.12 15.21 -21.97
CA HIS A 438 -0.92 15.72 -21.07
C HIS A 438 -0.72 17.18 -20.72
N THR A 439 -1.84 17.86 -20.50
CA THR A 439 -1.90 19.25 -20.04
C THR A 439 -1.53 19.36 -18.57
N PHE A 440 -1.15 20.58 -18.15
CA PHE A 440 -0.86 20.86 -16.74
C PHE A 440 -2.04 20.49 -15.82
N ASP A 441 -3.27 20.80 -16.24
CA ASP A 441 -4.46 20.54 -15.43
C ASP A 441 -4.70 19.03 -15.24
N GLU A 442 -4.49 18.21 -16.27
CA GLU A 442 -4.55 16.74 -16.18
C GLU A 442 -3.48 16.18 -15.23
N TYR A 443 -2.26 16.74 -15.26
CA TYR A 443 -1.23 16.40 -14.26
C TYR A 443 -1.68 16.72 -12.84
N THR A 444 -2.25 17.91 -12.61
CA THR A 444 -2.73 18.29 -11.27
C THR A 444 -3.84 17.39 -10.79
N GLU A 445 -4.77 16.99 -11.66
CA GLU A 445 -5.84 16.07 -11.29
C GLU A 445 -5.30 14.68 -10.91
N PHE A 446 -4.30 14.19 -11.64
CA PHE A 446 -3.72 12.87 -11.35
C PHE A 446 -2.88 12.89 -10.08
N ILE A 447 -2.09 13.95 -9.85
CA ILE A 447 -1.34 14.16 -8.61
C ILE A 447 -2.30 14.22 -7.41
N GLU A 448 -3.41 14.96 -7.54
CA GLU A 448 -4.39 15.10 -6.47
C GLU A 448 -5.06 13.77 -6.10
N LYS A 449 -5.28 12.86 -7.06
CA LYS A 449 -5.78 11.50 -6.76
C LYS A 449 -4.88 10.77 -5.76
N PHE A 450 -3.55 10.88 -5.91
CA PHE A 450 -2.60 10.26 -4.98
C PHE A 450 -2.53 10.99 -3.63
N PHE A 451 -2.60 12.33 -3.59
CA PHE A 451 -2.62 13.07 -2.32
C PHE A 451 -3.92 12.86 -1.54
N SER A 452 -5.06 12.82 -2.23
CA SER A 452 -6.36 12.47 -1.65
C SER A 452 -6.35 11.04 -1.10
N LEU A 453 -5.78 10.08 -1.84
CA LEU A 453 -5.61 8.71 -1.37
C LEU A 453 -4.71 8.63 -0.12
N ALA A 454 -3.57 9.33 -0.13
CA ALA A 454 -2.68 9.40 1.03
C ALA A 454 -3.41 9.98 2.26
N SER A 455 -4.26 10.99 2.07
CA SER A 455 -5.08 11.56 3.14
C SER A 455 -6.14 10.58 3.63
N GLU A 456 -6.80 9.84 2.73
CA GLU A 456 -7.78 8.80 3.07
C GLU A 456 -7.15 7.68 3.91
N ILE A 457 -5.96 7.20 3.52
CA ILE A 457 -5.22 6.16 4.26
C ILE A 457 -4.87 6.63 5.67
N MET A 458 -4.46 7.89 5.83
CA MET A 458 -4.14 8.47 7.15
C MET A 458 -5.34 8.55 8.09
N LEU A 459 -6.57 8.63 7.55
CA LEU A 459 -7.81 8.63 8.33
C LEU A 459 -8.24 7.23 8.81
N LEU A 460 -7.60 6.16 8.32
CA LEU A 460 -7.88 4.80 8.78
C LEU A 460 -7.56 4.65 10.28
N PRO A 461 -8.32 3.80 11.00
CA PRO A 461 -8.10 3.58 12.42
C PRO A 461 -6.69 3.02 12.66
N GLN A 462 -6.00 3.57 13.66
CA GLN A 462 -4.70 3.06 14.10
C GLN A 462 -4.81 1.65 14.71
N TRP A 463 -5.85 1.43 15.53
CA TRP A 463 -6.07 0.17 16.21
C TRP A 463 -7.44 -0.39 15.90
N ILE A 464 -7.49 -1.70 15.64
CA ILE A 464 -8.71 -2.45 15.43
C ILE A 464 -8.76 -3.59 16.44
N HIS A 465 -9.91 -3.74 17.10
CA HIS A 465 -10.08 -4.68 18.20
C HIS A 465 -10.92 -5.88 17.76
N TYR A 466 -10.31 -7.06 17.81
CA TYR A 466 -10.94 -8.36 17.66
C TYR A 466 -10.95 -9.11 19.01
N PRO A 467 -11.76 -10.15 19.18
CA PRO A 467 -11.89 -10.84 20.47
C PRO A 467 -10.56 -11.31 21.08
N MET A 468 -9.66 -11.86 20.25
CA MET A 468 -8.35 -12.39 20.65
C MET A 468 -7.18 -11.49 20.25
N VAL A 469 -7.40 -10.46 19.43
CA VAL A 469 -6.31 -9.69 18.80
C VAL A 469 -6.61 -8.20 18.84
N ARG A 470 -5.64 -7.39 19.24
CA ARG A 470 -5.60 -5.97 18.88
C ARG A 470 -4.64 -5.81 17.71
N LEU A 471 -5.19 -5.44 16.56
CA LEU A 471 -4.45 -5.18 15.35
C LEU A 471 -3.97 -3.73 15.34
N ASP A 472 -2.66 -3.53 15.29
CA ASP A 472 -2.03 -2.24 15.04
C ASP A 472 -1.80 -2.06 13.54
N CYS A 473 -2.29 -0.97 12.95
CA CYS A 473 -2.17 -0.70 11.53
C CYS A 473 -1.27 0.51 11.24
N GLU A 474 -0.60 1.08 12.25
CA GLU A 474 0.12 2.35 12.08
C GLU A 474 1.27 2.25 11.08
N ASP A 475 2.03 1.16 11.14
CA ASP A 475 3.15 0.93 10.22
C ASP A 475 2.66 0.80 8.78
N LEU A 476 1.66 -0.07 8.54
CA LEU A 476 1.03 -0.20 7.23
C LEU A 476 0.44 1.12 6.69
N LYS A 477 -0.28 1.86 7.53
CA LYS A 477 -0.85 3.16 7.15
C LYS A 477 0.24 4.13 6.72
N THR A 478 1.32 4.20 7.49
CA THR A 478 2.46 5.09 7.21
C THR A 478 3.15 4.68 5.90
N GLY A 479 3.40 3.39 5.72
CA GLY A 479 3.99 2.82 4.51
C GLY A 479 3.18 3.14 3.25
N LEU A 480 1.89 2.82 3.25
CA LEU A 480 0.99 3.08 2.12
C LEU A 480 0.85 4.59 1.82
N THR A 481 0.76 5.42 2.86
CA THR A 481 0.70 6.89 2.70
C THR A 481 1.97 7.42 2.04
N ASN A 482 3.14 6.95 2.48
CA ASN A 482 4.40 7.34 1.90
C ASN A 482 4.54 6.85 0.45
N LYS A 483 4.05 5.65 0.15
CA LYS A 483 4.03 5.10 -1.22
C LYS A 483 3.16 5.95 -2.15
N ALA A 484 1.94 6.28 -1.75
CA ALA A 484 1.06 7.18 -2.50
C ALA A 484 1.70 8.57 -2.73
N LYS A 485 2.30 9.16 -1.69
CA LYS A 485 3.03 10.44 -1.82
C LYS A 485 4.25 10.33 -2.73
N ALA A 486 4.96 9.21 -2.73
CA ALA A 486 6.09 8.98 -3.62
C ALA A 486 5.64 8.99 -5.09
N PHE A 487 4.52 8.35 -5.41
CA PHE A 487 3.93 8.40 -6.76
C PHE A 487 3.50 9.81 -7.16
N ALA A 488 2.83 10.54 -6.26
CA ALA A 488 2.51 11.95 -6.49
C ALA A 488 3.76 12.78 -6.79
N ASN A 489 4.85 12.57 -6.03
CA ASN A 489 6.12 13.26 -6.22
C ASN A 489 6.82 12.89 -7.54
N ILE A 490 6.69 11.66 -8.04
CA ILE A 490 7.24 11.27 -9.36
C ILE A 490 6.58 12.12 -10.46
N LEU A 491 5.24 12.20 -10.46
CA LEU A 491 4.48 13.02 -11.40
C LEU A 491 4.80 14.51 -11.23
N LEU A 492 4.90 14.98 -9.99
CA LEU A 492 5.19 16.37 -9.66
C LEU A 492 6.57 16.80 -10.15
N ASN A 493 7.59 15.95 -9.99
CA ASN A 493 8.94 16.21 -10.49
C ASN A 493 9.00 16.25 -12.02
N ASP A 494 8.24 15.39 -12.70
CA ASP A 494 8.17 15.38 -14.17
C ASP A 494 7.56 16.69 -14.70
N ILE A 495 6.38 17.09 -14.20
CA ILE A 495 5.76 18.34 -14.63
C ILE A 495 6.56 19.58 -14.20
N ALA A 496 7.26 19.54 -13.06
CA ALA A 496 8.19 20.59 -12.65
C ALA A 496 9.40 20.69 -13.60
N SER A 497 9.89 19.57 -14.13
CA SER A 497 10.94 19.58 -15.15
C SER A 497 10.47 20.20 -16.47
N LYS A 498 9.25 19.87 -16.91
CA LYS A 498 8.62 20.48 -18.09
C LYS A 498 8.44 21.99 -17.90
N TYR A 499 7.95 22.39 -16.73
CA TYR A 499 7.83 23.80 -16.31
C TYR A 499 9.18 24.54 -16.35
N ARG A 500 10.24 23.95 -15.78
CA ARG A 500 11.59 24.54 -15.81
C ARG A 500 12.09 24.75 -17.24
N LYS A 501 11.95 23.74 -18.11
CA LYS A 501 12.37 23.83 -19.52
C LYS A 501 11.65 24.94 -20.28
N GLU A 502 10.34 25.09 -20.06
CA GLU A 502 9.56 26.17 -20.67
C GLU A 502 10.05 27.53 -20.17
N ASN A 503 10.34 27.64 -18.87
CA ASN A 503 10.89 28.84 -18.27
C ASN A 503 12.28 29.21 -18.82
N GLU A 504 13.17 28.23 -19.00
CA GLU A 504 14.48 28.41 -19.65
C GLU A 504 14.32 28.82 -21.13
N CYS A 505 13.35 28.25 -21.84
CA CYS A 505 13.04 28.57 -23.23
C CYS A 505 12.59 30.04 -23.37
N ILE A 506 11.66 30.50 -22.53
CA ILE A 506 11.21 31.90 -22.48
C ILE A 506 12.40 32.84 -22.24
N CYS A 507 13.24 32.54 -21.23
CA CYS A 507 14.44 33.34 -20.96
C CYS A 507 15.39 33.41 -22.16
N SER A 508 15.61 32.27 -22.83
CA SER A 508 16.50 32.18 -23.98
C SER A 508 15.97 32.98 -25.17
N GLU A 509 14.65 32.99 -25.40
CA GLU A 509 14.04 33.82 -26.44
C GLU A 509 14.17 35.31 -26.16
N PHE A 510 14.00 35.75 -24.89
CA PHE A 510 14.26 37.14 -24.51
C PHE A 510 15.74 37.53 -24.68
N GLU A 511 16.69 36.67 -24.28
CA GLU A 511 18.11 36.92 -24.51
C GLU A 511 18.44 36.96 -26.01
N ALA A 512 17.86 36.08 -26.83
CA ALA A 512 18.06 36.10 -28.28
C ALA A 512 17.54 37.41 -28.92
N ILE A 513 16.37 37.91 -28.48
CA ILE A 513 15.85 39.21 -28.92
C ILE A 513 16.82 40.33 -28.53
N LYS A 514 17.31 40.32 -27.29
CA LYS A 514 18.27 41.31 -26.79
C LYS A 514 19.60 41.29 -27.56
N GLU A 515 20.18 40.11 -27.76
CA GLU A 515 21.43 39.96 -28.52
C GLU A 515 21.27 40.44 -29.97
N HIS A 516 20.13 40.12 -30.60
CA HIS A 516 19.87 40.57 -31.96
C HIS A 516 19.59 42.09 -32.01
N ALA A 517 18.86 42.65 -31.04
CA ALA A 517 18.57 44.09 -30.97
C ALA A 517 19.84 44.93 -30.72
N LEU A 518 20.78 44.46 -29.90
CA LEU A 518 21.99 45.21 -29.57
C LEU A 518 23.15 44.98 -30.57
N LYS A 519 22.93 44.19 -31.64
CA LYS A 519 23.94 43.97 -32.66
C LYS A 519 24.13 45.23 -33.51
N VAL A 520 25.35 45.77 -33.54
CA VAL A 520 25.69 46.93 -34.38
C VAL A 520 25.65 46.53 -35.85
N PRO A 521 24.81 47.15 -36.70
CA PRO A 521 24.77 46.84 -38.12
C PRO A 521 26.02 47.34 -38.85
N GLU A 522 26.63 46.49 -39.67
CA GLU A 522 27.83 46.86 -40.44
C GLU A 522 27.47 47.46 -41.80
N THR A 523 26.32 47.10 -42.35
CA THR A 523 25.80 47.59 -43.62
C THR A 523 24.45 48.29 -43.44
N THR A 524 24.08 49.15 -44.39
CA THR A 524 22.79 49.82 -44.39
C THR A 524 21.65 48.83 -44.59
N GLU A 525 21.88 47.74 -45.33
CA GLU A 525 20.93 46.63 -45.51
C GLU A 525 20.67 45.91 -44.17
N GLU A 526 21.73 45.53 -43.45
CA GLU A 526 21.61 44.95 -42.09
C GLU A 526 20.91 45.88 -41.10
N MET A 527 21.12 47.20 -41.21
CA MET A 527 20.43 48.18 -40.36
C MET A 527 18.92 48.21 -40.63
N MET A 528 18.50 48.14 -41.89
CA MET A 528 17.07 48.13 -42.24
C MET A 528 16.40 46.82 -41.82
N ASP A 529 17.09 45.69 -41.96
CA ASP A 529 16.63 44.40 -41.46
C ASP A 529 16.49 44.40 -39.93
N LEU A 530 17.44 45.00 -39.22
CA LEU A 530 17.41 45.13 -37.77
C LEU A 530 16.22 45.97 -37.29
N ILE A 531 15.94 47.10 -37.96
CA ILE A 531 14.75 47.94 -37.66
C ILE A 531 13.46 47.13 -37.83
N SER A 532 13.33 46.40 -38.95
CA SER A 532 12.16 45.57 -39.23
C SER A 532 11.98 44.45 -38.19
N TYR A 533 13.08 43.80 -37.81
CA TYR A 533 13.09 42.75 -36.80
C TYR A 533 12.64 43.28 -35.42
N VAL A 534 13.23 44.39 -34.95
CA VAL A 534 12.92 44.96 -33.63
C VAL A 534 11.47 45.43 -33.56
N GLU A 535 10.93 46.02 -34.62
CA GLU A 535 9.53 46.41 -34.68
C GLU A 535 8.59 45.21 -34.57
N LYS A 536 8.90 44.12 -35.28
CA LYS A 536 8.15 42.85 -35.18
C LYS A 536 8.28 42.20 -33.80
N ALA A 537 9.48 42.22 -33.21
CA ALA A 537 9.70 41.73 -31.85
C ALA A 537 8.86 42.52 -30.84
N ARG A 538 8.88 43.86 -30.93
CA ARG A 538 8.16 44.78 -30.02
C ARG A 538 6.63 44.59 -30.09
N THR A 539 6.09 44.32 -31.28
CA THR A 539 4.64 44.24 -31.50
C THR A 539 4.05 42.84 -31.30
N VAL A 540 4.71 41.79 -31.79
CA VAL A 540 4.16 40.42 -31.78
C VAL A 540 4.94 39.52 -30.83
N GLY A 541 6.27 39.50 -30.95
CA GLY A 541 7.12 38.56 -30.20
C GLY A 541 7.01 38.72 -28.69
N ILE A 542 7.03 39.97 -28.20
CA ILE A 542 6.92 40.24 -26.75
C ILE A 542 5.52 39.95 -26.22
N GLU A 543 4.45 40.20 -26.99
CA GLU A 543 3.08 39.86 -26.57
C GLU A 543 2.91 38.35 -26.41
N GLU A 544 3.42 37.55 -27.36
CA GLU A 544 3.41 36.08 -27.29
C GLU A 544 4.19 35.57 -26.07
N LEU A 545 5.38 36.12 -25.81
CA LEU A 545 6.18 35.79 -24.63
C LEU A 545 5.48 36.18 -23.31
N ILE A 546 4.79 37.31 -23.26
CA ILE A 546 4.01 37.72 -22.08
C ILE A 546 2.87 36.73 -21.79
N LEU A 547 2.18 36.23 -22.81
CA LEU A 547 1.13 35.21 -22.62
C LEU A 547 1.70 33.91 -22.05
N ARG A 548 2.87 33.47 -22.54
CA ARG A 548 3.58 32.30 -21.98
C ARG A 548 4.01 32.53 -20.52
N ILE A 549 4.47 33.74 -20.19
CA ILE A 549 4.78 34.13 -18.79
C ILE A 549 3.53 34.09 -17.91
N GLN A 550 2.37 34.51 -18.41
CA GLN A 550 1.12 34.46 -17.64
C GLN A 550 0.72 33.01 -17.30
N GLU A 551 0.87 32.09 -18.25
CA GLU A 551 0.63 30.66 -18.00
C GLU A 551 1.67 30.08 -17.04
N SER A 552 2.96 30.39 -17.20
CA SER A 552 4.00 30.01 -16.25
C SER A 552 3.71 30.53 -14.83
N LYS A 553 3.17 31.75 -14.70
CA LYS A 553 2.75 32.30 -13.41
C LYS A 553 1.56 31.54 -12.81
N ARG A 554 0.59 31.11 -13.63
CA ARG A 554 -0.53 30.27 -13.17
C ARG A 554 -0.03 28.96 -12.61
N GLN A 555 0.86 28.27 -13.33
CA GLN A 555 1.46 27.00 -12.90
C GLN A 555 2.31 27.18 -11.64
N MET A 556 3.08 28.27 -11.55
CA MET A 556 3.88 28.61 -10.37
C MET A 556 3.03 28.71 -9.10
N ASN A 557 1.82 29.29 -9.16
CA ASN A 557 0.95 29.39 -7.98
C ASN A 557 0.61 28.01 -7.41
N TYR A 558 0.31 27.04 -8.28
CA TYR A 558 0.08 25.66 -7.84
C TYR A 558 1.35 25.05 -7.23
N PHE A 559 2.49 25.18 -7.91
CA PHE A 559 3.74 24.63 -7.41
C PHE A 559 4.16 25.21 -6.04
N LEU A 560 3.85 26.46 -5.73
CA LEU A 560 4.17 27.04 -4.42
C LEU A 560 3.47 26.33 -3.25
N ASP A 561 2.32 25.69 -3.49
CA ASP A 561 1.56 24.98 -2.46
C ASP A 561 2.03 23.52 -2.30
N VAL A 562 2.49 22.87 -3.38
CA VAL A 562 2.74 21.42 -3.41
C VAL A 562 4.19 21.01 -3.68
N PHE A 563 5.03 21.93 -4.18
CA PHE A 563 6.39 21.64 -4.64
C PHE A 563 7.43 22.51 -3.92
N LEU A 564 8.55 21.87 -3.56
CA LEU A 564 9.67 22.57 -2.95
C LEU A 564 10.67 22.99 -4.04
N PHE A 565 10.64 24.27 -4.42
CA PHE A 565 11.56 24.78 -5.43
C PHE A 565 13.02 24.82 -4.94
N PRO A 566 13.97 24.30 -5.75
CA PRO A 566 15.38 24.64 -5.62
C PRO A 566 15.62 26.14 -5.76
N GLN A 567 16.69 26.64 -5.13
CA GLN A 567 17.06 28.06 -5.18
C GLN A 567 17.28 28.57 -6.62
N GLU A 568 17.82 27.72 -7.48
CA GLU A 568 18.06 28.01 -8.91
C GLU A 568 16.75 28.25 -9.66
N ASP A 569 15.73 27.43 -9.41
CA ASP A 569 14.41 27.57 -10.02
C ASP A 569 13.69 28.83 -9.54
N LEU A 570 13.84 29.17 -8.25
CA LEU A 570 13.31 30.43 -7.72
C LEU A 570 13.94 31.64 -8.40
N ALA A 571 15.25 31.60 -8.66
CA ALA A 571 15.96 32.65 -9.37
C ALA A 571 15.55 32.74 -10.85
N LEU A 572 15.33 31.59 -11.51
CA LEU A 572 14.80 31.52 -12.87
C LEU A 572 13.40 32.13 -12.96
N ASN A 573 12.49 31.73 -12.07
CA ASN A 573 11.13 32.27 -12.00
C ASN A 573 11.15 33.80 -11.79
N ALA A 574 12.00 34.29 -10.88
CA ALA A 574 12.17 35.73 -10.67
C ALA A 574 12.69 36.44 -11.92
N THR A 575 13.63 35.83 -12.66
CA THR A 575 14.19 36.39 -13.90
C THR A 575 13.11 36.54 -14.97
N ILE A 576 12.28 35.51 -15.15
CA ILE A 576 11.18 35.48 -16.12
C ILE A 576 10.15 36.57 -15.85
N LEU A 577 9.73 36.71 -14.59
CA LEU A 577 8.77 37.74 -14.20
C LEU A 577 9.32 39.16 -14.38
N MET A 578 10.64 39.33 -14.43
CA MET A 578 11.31 40.62 -14.61
C MET A 578 11.62 40.94 -16.08
N TRP A 579 11.67 39.96 -16.98
CA TRP A 579 11.96 40.17 -18.40
C TRP A 579 11.08 41.22 -19.10
N PRO A 580 9.74 41.25 -18.90
CA PRO A 580 8.88 42.27 -19.50
C PRO A 580 9.25 43.71 -19.11
N ARG A 581 9.88 43.91 -17.94
CA ARG A 581 10.41 45.22 -17.54
C ARG A 581 11.82 45.48 -18.06
N LYS A 582 12.65 44.44 -18.12
CA LYS A 582 14.05 44.53 -18.58
C LYS A 582 14.19 44.76 -20.08
N ILE A 583 13.22 44.33 -20.88
CA ILE A 583 13.29 44.42 -22.34
C ILE A 583 13.06 45.84 -22.88
N ASN A 584 12.28 46.68 -22.20
CA ASN A 584 12.00 48.03 -22.70
C ASN A 584 13.27 48.92 -22.77
N PRO A 585 14.13 48.98 -21.74
CA PRO A 585 15.41 49.69 -21.85
C PRO A 585 16.33 49.18 -22.96
N ILE A 586 16.25 47.88 -23.31
CA ILE A 586 17.04 47.30 -24.41
C ILE A 586 16.54 47.82 -25.76
N PHE A 587 15.23 48.00 -25.92
CA PHE A 587 14.68 48.64 -27.10
C PHE A 587 15.03 50.12 -27.17
N ASP A 588 15.03 50.83 -26.05
CA ASP A 588 15.47 52.24 -26.00
C ASP A 588 16.96 52.36 -26.41
N GLU A 589 17.82 51.44 -25.95
CA GLU A 589 19.24 51.37 -26.34
C GLU A 589 19.42 50.99 -27.82
N ASN A 590 18.57 50.11 -28.37
CA ASN A 590 18.56 49.83 -29.81
C ASN A 590 18.16 51.07 -30.62
N ASP A 591 17.14 51.82 -30.19
CA ASP A 591 16.71 53.05 -30.87
C ASP A 591 17.87 54.07 -30.93
N GLU A 592 18.62 54.24 -29.83
CA GLU A 592 19.83 55.07 -29.80
C GLU A 592 20.97 54.51 -30.70
N LEU A 593 21.19 53.19 -30.68
CA LEU A 593 22.20 52.52 -31.49
C LEU A 593 21.91 52.69 -32.99
N ILE A 594 20.66 52.50 -33.40
CA ILE A 594 20.21 52.67 -34.79
C ILE A 594 20.37 54.12 -35.23
N GLU A 595 19.95 55.10 -34.42
CA GLU A 595 20.11 56.52 -34.77
C GLU A 595 21.59 56.90 -34.90
N ASN A 596 22.46 56.44 -34.00
CA ASN A 596 23.89 56.68 -34.09
C ASN A 596 24.53 55.99 -35.32
N ALA A 597 24.16 54.73 -35.60
CA ALA A 597 24.64 53.99 -36.77
C ALA A 597 24.18 54.65 -38.07
N LYS A 598 22.91 55.05 -38.14
CA LYS A 598 22.32 55.79 -39.24
C LYS A 598 23.06 57.10 -39.48
N HIS A 599 23.23 57.93 -38.45
CA HIS A 599 23.92 59.21 -38.61
C HIS A 599 25.38 59.03 -39.08
N LYS A 600 26.08 58.03 -38.57
CA LYS A 600 27.43 57.68 -39.03
C LYS A 600 27.44 57.25 -40.49
N LYS A 601 26.53 56.37 -40.91
CA LYS A 601 26.42 55.88 -42.29
C LYS A 601 26.00 56.98 -43.28
N GLU A 602 25.07 57.85 -42.88
CA GLU A 602 24.66 59.03 -43.65
C GLU A 602 25.85 59.99 -43.86
N ASN A 603 26.63 60.26 -42.80
CA ASN A 603 27.84 61.09 -42.89
C ASN A 603 28.93 60.43 -43.77
N GLU A 604 29.14 59.12 -43.64
CA GLU A 604 30.06 58.36 -44.51
C GLU A 604 29.62 58.41 -45.98
N LEU A 605 28.31 58.30 -46.25
CA LEU A 605 27.74 58.38 -47.59
C LEU A 605 27.91 59.79 -48.18
N MET A 606 27.63 60.84 -47.40
CA MET A 606 27.85 62.23 -47.80
C MET A 606 29.33 62.50 -48.09
N ALA A 607 30.24 62.05 -47.23
CA ALA A 607 31.68 62.20 -47.46
C ALA A 607 32.14 61.44 -48.71
N LYS A 608 31.63 60.23 -48.97
CA LYS A 608 31.89 59.48 -50.21
C LYS A 608 31.34 60.21 -51.44
N ARG A 609 30.14 60.78 -51.36
CA ARG A 609 29.53 61.59 -52.42
C ARG A 609 30.37 62.82 -52.73
N GLU A 610 30.76 63.59 -51.72
CA GLU A 610 31.61 64.79 -51.88
C GLU A 610 32.98 64.42 -52.46
N LYS A 611 33.60 63.36 -51.95
CA LYS A 611 34.87 62.84 -52.46
C LYS A 611 34.75 62.44 -53.93
N LEU A 612 33.68 61.74 -54.32
CA LEU A 612 33.45 61.34 -55.70
C LEU A 612 33.25 62.57 -56.60
N ILE A 613 32.54 63.60 -56.16
CA ILE A 613 32.40 64.86 -56.91
C ILE A 613 33.77 65.49 -57.16
N LEU A 614 34.63 65.57 -56.12
CA LEU A 614 35.99 66.10 -56.25
C LEU A 614 36.89 65.22 -57.14
N GLU A 615 36.73 63.90 -57.09
CA GLU A 615 37.44 62.96 -57.95
C GLU A 615 37.02 63.14 -59.42
N ILE A 616 35.72 63.26 -59.70
CA ILE A 616 35.19 63.56 -61.04
C ILE A 616 35.69 64.91 -61.54
N GLU A 617 35.72 65.95 -60.70
CA GLU A 617 36.27 67.26 -61.08
C GLU A 617 37.77 67.17 -61.41
N LYS A 618 38.54 66.44 -60.60
CA LYS A 618 39.97 66.22 -60.84
C LYS A 618 40.21 65.43 -62.12
N GLU A 619 39.40 64.42 -62.39
CA GLU A 619 39.43 63.64 -63.63
C GLU A 619 39.05 64.51 -64.83
N SER A 620 38.07 65.40 -64.68
CA SER A 620 37.70 66.38 -65.69
C SER A 620 38.84 67.36 -66.00
N ARG A 621 39.57 67.84 -64.99
CA ARG A 621 40.77 68.68 -65.22
C ARG A 621 41.89 67.91 -65.92
N ARG A 622 42.14 66.66 -65.53
CA ARG A 622 43.09 65.78 -66.24
C ARG A 622 42.69 65.52 -67.69
N MET A 623 41.39 65.45 -67.95
CA MET A 623 40.86 65.35 -69.31
C MET A 623 41.15 66.61 -70.12
N GLU A 624 41.05 67.78 -69.50
CA GLU A 624 41.40 69.06 -70.14
C GLU A 624 42.89 69.14 -70.49
N GLU A 625 43.79 68.56 -69.69
CA GLU A 625 45.24 68.48 -70.00
C GLU A 625 45.50 67.78 -71.35
N PHE A 626 44.64 66.84 -71.78
CA PHE A 626 44.77 66.18 -73.09
C PHE A 626 44.56 67.15 -74.27
N THR A 627 43.95 68.31 -74.05
CA THR A 627 43.83 69.37 -75.07
C THR A 627 45.17 70.07 -75.34
N GLU A 628 46.10 70.01 -74.39
CA GLU A 628 47.41 70.65 -74.45
C GLU A 628 48.52 69.69 -74.90
N PHE A 629 48.23 68.39 -74.97
CA PHE A 629 49.16 67.40 -75.49
C PHE A 629 49.45 67.71 -76.96
N ALA A 630 50.71 68.05 -77.26
CA ALA A 630 51.13 68.53 -78.59
C ALA A 630 52.34 67.76 -79.15
N GLU A 631 53.03 66.96 -78.32
CA GLU A 631 54.30 66.33 -78.67
C GLU A 631 54.09 64.92 -79.21
N LEU A 632 54.32 64.72 -80.52
CA LEU A 632 54.18 63.41 -81.17
C LEU A 632 55.16 62.35 -80.61
N GLU A 633 56.32 62.74 -80.08
CA GLU A 633 57.32 61.80 -79.52
C GLU A 633 56.84 61.13 -78.22
N ARG A 634 55.89 61.73 -77.50
CA ARG A 634 55.36 61.23 -76.21
C ARG A 634 54.06 60.43 -76.33
N MET A 635 53.66 60.02 -77.54
CA MET A 635 52.36 59.40 -77.79
C MET A 635 52.12 58.10 -76.98
N GLN A 636 53.16 57.31 -76.69
CA GLN A 636 53.07 56.13 -75.83
C GLN A 636 52.67 56.48 -74.39
N GLN A 637 53.18 57.59 -73.87
CA GLN A 637 52.83 58.12 -72.56
C GLN A 637 51.37 58.61 -72.57
N TYR A 638 50.97 59.37 -73.59
CA TYR A 638 49.60 59.87 -73.72
C TYR A 638 48.54 58.77 -73.77
N VAL A 639 48.80 57.67 -74.48
CA VAL A 639 47.91 56.49 -74.47
C VAL A 639 47.81 55.86 -73.08
N THR A 640 48.91 55.83 -72.33
CA THR A 640 48.94 55.28 -70.96
C THR A 640 48.14 56.18 -70.01
N ASP A 641 48.30 57.49 -70.12
CA ASP A 641 47.58 58.48 -69.30
C ASP A 641 46.07 58.46 -69.57
N VAL A 642 45.64 58.32 -70.84
CA VAL A 642 44.23 58.15 -71.19
C VAL A 642 43.66 56.85 -70.63
N ARG A 643 44.39 55.72 -70.70
CA ARG A 643 43.93 54.45 -70.11
C ARG A 643 43.82 54.55 -68.59
N GLN A 644 44.74 55.26 -67.95
CA GLN A 644 44.67 55.51 -66.50
C GLN A 644 43.44 56.34 -66.15
N LEU A 645 43.12 57.38 -66.93
CA LEU A 645 41.92 58.18 -66.73
C LEU A 645 40.65 57.37 -66.98
N GLN A 646 40.61 56.53 -68.02
CA GLN A 646 39.47 55.65 -68.30
C GLN A 646 39.22 54.64 -67.18
N LYS A 647 40.27 54.06 -66.60
CA LYS A 647 40.14 53.17 -65.44
C LYS A 647 39.51 53.89 -64.25
N ARG A 648 39.93 55.14 -63.99
CA ARG A 648 39.36 55.94 -62.90
C ARG A 648 37.90 56.34 -63.14
N ILE A 649 37.54 56.65 -64.38
CA ILE A 649 36.14 56.88 -64.77
C ILE A 649 35.28 55.64 -64.47
N GLN A 650 35.77 54.44 -64.78
CA GLN A 650 35.06 53.19 -64.45
C GLN A 650 34.93 52.97 -62.94
N GLU A 651 36.00 53.24 -62.16
CA GLU A 651 35.95 53.20 -60.69
C GLU A 651 34.93 54.21 -60.13
N SER A 652 34.85 55.40 -60.72
CA SER A 652 33.84 56.42 -60.41
C SER A 652 32.41 55.96 -60.74
N GLU A 653 32.19 55.21 -61.83
CA GLU A 653 30.88 54.63 -62.17
C GLU A 653 30.41 53.58 -61.16
N GLU A 654 31.30 52.70 -60.74
CA GLU A 654 31.02 51.70 -59.71
C GLU A 654 30.71 52.37 -58.37
N ALA A 655 31.44 53.44 -58.03
CA ALA A 655 31.15 54.27 -56.86
C ALA A 655 29.76 54.94 -56.94
N VAL A 656 29.34 55.45 -58.11
CA VAL A 656 27.97 55.98 -58.32
C VAL A 656 26.92 54.90 -58.07
N GLN A 657 27.10 53.69 -58.60
CA GLN A 657 26.14 52.60 -58.39
C GLN A 657 26.01 52.24 -56.90
N PHE A 658 27.13 52.17 -56.19
CA PHE A 658 27.14 51.95 -54.75
C PHE A 658 26.42 53.08 -53.99
N ILE A 659 26.74 54.35 -54.29
CA ILE A 659 26.11 55.50 -53.64
C ILE A 659 24.61 55.52 -53.89
N ASN A 660 24.16 55.29 -55.14
CA ASN A 660 22.75 55.28 -55.48
C ASN A 660 21.99 54.15 -54.77
N LYS A 661 22.59 52.95 -54.62
CA LYS A 661 21.99 51.85 -53.84
C LYS A 661 21.81 52.24 -52.37
N GLU A 662 22.81 52.88 -51.78
CA GLU A 662 22.74 53.36 -50.39
C GLU A 662 21.73 54.51 -50.23
N GLU A 663 21.70 55.48 -51.15
CA GLU A 663 20.71 56.57 -51.18
C GLU A 663 19.27 56.02 -51.29
N GLU A 664 19.05 54.97 -52.08
CA GLU A 664 17.76 54.30 -52.18
C GLU A 664 17.34 53.65 -50.84
N LEU A 665 18.27 52.97 -50.15
CA LEU A 665 18.02 52.39 -48.83
C LEU A 665 17.65 53.47 -47.79
N PHE A 666 18.31 54.63 -47.82
CA PHE A 666 17.96 55.79 -46.98
C PHE A 666 16.73 56.56 -47.46
N LYS A 667 16.15 56.18 -48.61
CA LYS A 667 15.04 56.89 -49.28
C LYS A 667 15.39 58.36 -49.62
N TRP A 668 16.65 58.62 -49.94
CA TRP A 668 17.13 59.91 -50.43
C TRP A 668 16.86 60.06 -51.92
N GLU A 669 16.89 61.30 -52.42
CA GLU A 669 16.84 61.55 -53.86
C GLU A 669 18.16 61.14 -54.52
N LEU A 670 18.08 60.33 -55.58
CA LEU A 670 19.26 59.83 -56.29
C LEU A 670 20.11 60.96 -56.88
N THR A 671 21.38 60.99 -56.49
CA THR A 671 22.34 61.99 -56.95
C THR A 671 22.69 61.75 -58.43
N LYS A 672 22.56 62.80 -59.24
CA LYS A 672 22.94 62.78 -60.66
C LYS A 672 24.34 63.36 -60.84
N TYR A 673 25.17 62.71 -61.65
CA TYR A 673 26.56 63.09 -61.90
C TYR A 673 26.79 63.50 -63.37
N PRO A 674 26.22 64.64 -63.83
CA PRO A 674 26.28 65.05 -65.23
C PRO A 674 27.71 65.34 -65.74
N GLU A 675 28.63 65.72 -64.86
CA GLU A 675 30.04 65.91 -65.23
C GLU A 675 30.76 64.59 -65.54
N LEU A 676 30.40 63.49 -64.86
CA LEU A 676 30.92 62.16 -65.18
C LEU A 676 30.41 61.70 -66.55
N ASP A 677 29.14 61.91 -66.85
CA ASP A 677 28.57 61.60 -68.18
C ASP A 677 29.27 62.39 -69.29
N LYS A 678 29.52 63.69 -69.08
CA LYS A 678 30.30 64.52 -70.01
C LYS A 678 31.73 64.00 -70.16
N LEU A 679 32.38 63.63 -69.06
CA LEU A 679 33.74 63.12 -69.05
C LEU A 679 33.88 61.84 -69.89
N LYS A 680 32.94 60.88 -69.75
CA LYS A 680 32.87 59.65 -70.57
C LYS A 680 32.80 59.95 -72.07
N VAL A 681 31.97 60.92 -72.46
CA VAL A 681 31.81 61.31 -73.86
C VAL A 681 33.06 62.06 -74.36
N ASN A 682 33.68 62.87 -73.49
CA ASN A 682 34.81 63.72 -73.88
C ASN A 682 36.13 62.97 -74.00
N ILE A 683 36.37 61.90 -73.23
CA ILE A 683 37.61 61.10 -73.30
C ILE A 683 37.70 60.24 -74.56
N GLU A 684 36.57 59.75 -75.06
CA GLU A 684 36.50 58.79 -76.17
C GLU A 684 37.24 59.27 -77.45
N PRO A 685 37.09 60.53 -77.92
CA PRO A 685 37.81 61.01 -79.10
C PRO A 685 39.32 61.09 -78.93
N TYR A 686 39.82 61.48 -77.74
CA TYR A 686 41.26 61.56 -77.47
C TYR A 686 41.86 60.16 -77.33
N GLN A 687 41.13 59.23 -76.72
CA GLN A 687 41.51 57.83 -76.69
C GLN A 687 41.65 57.26 -78.10
N LYS A 688 40.63 57.42 -78.95
CA LYS A 688 40.67 56.93 -80.32
C LYS A 688 41.82 57.57 -81.08
N PHE A 689 42.01 58.89 -80.95
CA PHE A 689 43.05 59.63 -81.61
C PHE A 689 44.48 59.25 -81.17
N PHE A 690 44.80 59.25 -79.88
CA PHE A 690 46.15 58.92 -79.41
C PHE A 690 46.52 57.46 -79.70
N ASN A 691 45.58 56.52 -79.52
CA ASN A 691 45.82 55.12 -79.91
C ASN A 691 46.05 55.00 -81.42
N PHE A 692 45.32 55.78 -82.22
CA PHE A 692 45.44 55.79 -83.67
C PHE A 692 46.79 56.36 -84.13
N VAL A 693 47.24 57.50 -83.57
CA VAL A 693 48.56 58.07 -83.90
C VAL A 693 49.69 57.14 -83.44
N LEU A 694 49.55 56.51 -82.27
CA LEU A 694 50.51 55.50 -81.82
C LEU A 694 50.53 54.28 -82.75
N LYS A 695 49.37 53.84 -83.26
CA LYS A 695 49.26 52.77 -84.26
C LYS A 695 49.98 53.18 -85.54
N TRP A 696 49.78 54.41 -86.03
CA TRP A 696 50.50 54.96 -87.18
C TRP A 696 52.02 54.96 -86.97
N GLN A 697 52.53 55.54 -85.88
CA GLN A 697 53.97 55.59 -85.60
C GLN A 697 54.61 54.21 -85.50
N ARG A 698 53.91 53.23 -84.90
CA ARG A 698 54.40 51.85 -84.82
C ARG A 698 54.40 51.18 -86.19
N SER A 699 53.37 51.40 -87.01
CA SER A 699 53.29 50.88 -88.38
C SER A 699 54.36 51.51 -89.28
N GLU A 700 54.52 52.83 -89.24
CA GLU A 700 55.55 53.57 -89.99
C GLU A 700 56.95 53.10 -89.61
N LYS A 701 57.26 53.03 -88.31
CA LYS A 701 58.53 52.46 -87.83
C LYS A 701 58.72 51.01 -88.26
N ARG A 702 57.68 50.17 -88.18
CA ARG A 702 57.74 48.77 -88.63
C ARG A 702 58.01 48.69 -90.14
N TRP A 703 57.49 49.60 -90.93
CA TRP A 703 57.71 49.64 -92.37
C TRP A 703 59.11 50.15 -92.74
N MET A 704 59.61 51.16 -92.01
CA MET A 704 60.92 51.78 -92.28
C MET A 704 62.11 50.99 -91.70
N ASP A 705 61.94 50.38 -90.53
CA ASP A 705 63.01 49.69 -89.79
C ASP A 705 62.83 48.15 -89.78
N GLY A 706 61.72 47.62 -90.33
CA GLY A 706 61.42 46.19 -90.34
C GLY A 706 62.14 45.39 -91.43
N GLY A 707 62.03 44.07 -91.36
CA GLY A 707 62.58 43.18 -92.39
C GLY A 707 61.88 43.36 -93.74
N PHE A 708 62.64 43.62 -94.81
CA PHE A 708 62.09 43.87 -96.16
C PHE A 708 61.18 42.74 -96.68
N LEU A 709 61.44 41.49 -96.29
CA LEU A 709 60.64 40.33 -96.69
C LEU A 709 59.24 40.29 -96.05
N ASP A 710 59.02 41.05 -94.98
CA ASP A 710 57.74 41.10 -94.25
C ASP A 710 56.84 42.25 -94.73
N LEU A 711 57.26 43.00 -95.75
CA LEU A 711 56.54 44.14 -96.32
C LEU A 711 55.71 43.72 -97.54
N ASN A 712 54.42 44.05 -97.54
CA ASN A 712 53.51 43.83 -98.66
C ASN A 712 52.97 45.19 -99.15
N GLY A 713 53.37 45.60 -100.35
CA GLY A 713 53.01 46.90 -100.92
C GLY A 713 51.50 47.14 -101.04
N GLU A 714 50.70 46.13 -101.44
CA GLU A 714 49.25 46.27 -101.55
C GLU A 714 48.59 46.49 -100.18
N SER A 715 49.06 45.77 -99.15
CA SER A 715 48.57 45.92 -97.78
C SER A 715 49.01 47.25 -97.16
N MET A 716 50.25 47.69 -97.43
CA MET A 716 50.78 48.96 -96.94
C MET A 716 50.04 50.14 -97.55
N GLU A 717 49.76 50.10 -98.85
CA GLU A 717 49.00 51.17 -99.52
C GLU A 717 47.55 51.23 -99.01
N ALA A 718 46.91 50.08 -98.80
CA ALA A 718 45.59 50.02 -98.17
C ALA A 718 45.60 50.57 -96.73
N ASP A 719 46.60 50.22 -95.93
CA ASP A 719 46.77 50.71 -94.56
C ASP A 719 47.06 52.22 -94.54
N VAL A 720 47.93 52.75 -95.41
CA VAL A 720 48.21 54.19 -95.54
C VAL A 720 46.95 54.96 -95.97
N GLU A 721 46.14 54.40 -96.87
CA GLU A 721 44.86 55.00 -97.27
C GLU A 721 43.83 54.96 -96.13
N GLU A 722 43.80 53.90 -95.32
CA GLU A 722 43.00 53.82 -94.10
C GLU A 722 43.47 54.86 -93.06
N PHE A 723 44.78 54.95 -92.81
CA PHE A 723 45.35 55.93 -91.89
C PHE A 723 45.06 57.37 -92.35
N SER A 724 45.18 57.65 -93.66
CA SER A 724 44.84 58.95 -94.26
C SER A 724 43.36 59.30 -94.10
N ARG A 725 42.46 58.34 -94.36
CA ARG A 725 41.01 58.54 -94.18
C ARG A 725 40.65 58.81 -92.73
N GLU A 726 41.21 58.05 -91.79
CA GLU A 726 40.83 58.10 -90.39
C GLU A 726 41.45 59.30 -89.66
N ILE A 727 42.69 59.71 -89.99
CA ILE A 727 43.26 60.97 -89.48
C ILE A 727 42.48 62.18 -90.02
N PHE A 728 41.99 62.12 -91.26
CA PHE A 728 41.18 63.19 -91.86
C PHE A 728 39.81 63.31 -91.21
N LYS A 729 39.15 62.19 -90.90
CA LYS A 729 37.92 62.20 -90.10
C LYS A 729 38.17 62.76 -88.70
N THR A 730 39.26 62.35 -88.05
CA THR A 730 39.64 62.80 -86.71
C THR A 730 39.96 64.30 -86.68
N LEU A 731 40.68 64.81 -87.68
CA LEU A 731 40.95 66.23 -87.89
C LEU A 731 39.64 67.02 -88.04
N LYS A 732 38.73 66.57 -88.92
CA LYS A 732 37.41 67.19 -89.10
C LYS A 732 36.58 67.19 -87.81
N PHE A 733 36.66 66.11 -87.04
CA PHE A 733 35.97 66.01 -85.75
C PHE A 733 36.47 67.08 -84.77
N PHE A 734 37.79 67.17 -84.52
CA PHE A 734 38.34 68.18 -83.61
C PHE A 734 38.13 69.62 -84.10
N GLN A 735 38.19 69.87 -85.41
CA GLN A 735 37.84 71.18 -86.00
C GLN A 735 36.37 71.55 -85.79
N THR A 736 35.46 70.57 -85.92
CA THR A 736 34.02 70.78 -85.70
C THR A 736 33.71 70.96 -84.22
N LYS A 737 34.39 70.20 -83.35
CA LYS A 737 34.29 70.33 -81.89
C LYS A 737 34.74 71.71 -81.42
N LEU A 738 35.92 72.18 -81.87
CA LEU A 738 36.44 73.52 -81.57
C LEU A 738 35.48 74.62 -82.05
N LYS A 739 34.90 74.51 -83.25
CA LYS A 739 33.91 75.47 -83.77
C LYS A 739 32.64 75.52 -82.90
N LYS A 740 32.14 74.36 -82.44
CA LYS A 740 30.98 74.29 -81.55
C LYS A 740 31.27 74.88 -80.17
N GLU A 741 32.42 74.57 -79.57
CA GLU A 741 32.85 75.13 -78.27
C GLU A 741 33.01 76.66 -78.33
N LEU A 742 33.59 77.19 -79.41
CA LEU A 742 33.71 78.64 -79.62
C LEU A 742 32.33 79.32 -79.77
N GLN A 743 31.37 78.61 -80.39
CA GLN A 743 30.01 79.10 -80.59
C GLN A 743 29.18 79.05 -79.30
N GLU A 744 29.40 78.07 -78.43
CA GLU A 744 28.82 77.99 -77.09
C GLU A 744 29.43 78.99 -76.11
N LYS A 745 30.76 79.17 -76.11
CA LYS A 745 31.43 80.23 -75.32
C LYS A 745 30.91 81.62 -75.69
N ARG A 746 30.66 81.90 -76.98
CA ARG A 746 30.02 83.15 -77.45
C ARG A 746 28.56 83.30 -77.00
N LYS A 747 27.80 82.22 -76.87
CA LYS A 747 26.42 82.23 -76.33
C LYS A 747 26.39 82.39 -74.81
N ALA A 748 27.33 81.77 -74.09
CA ALA A 748 27.45 81.85 -72.64
C ALA A 748 27.95 83.25 -72.18
N ALA A 749 28.89 83.85 -72.92
CA ALA A 749 29.35 85.21 -72.69
C ALA A 749 28.23 86.26 -72.83
N ARG A 750 27.27 86.03 -73.75
CA ARG A 750 26.06 86.88 -73.89
C ARG A 750 25.07 86.78 -72.71
N LYS A 751 25.15 85.74 -71.88
CA LYS A 751 24.27 85.54 -70.71
C LYS A 751 24.88 86.07 -69.40
N ARG A 752 26.20 86.31 -69.33
CA ARG A 752 26.93 86.68 -68.10
C ARG A 752 27.41 88.13 -68.03
N SER A 753 27.10 88.98 -69.00
CA SER A 753 27.51 90.40 -68.97
C SER A 753 26.43 91.32 -68.37
N LEU A 754 26.52 91.52 -67.06
CA LEU A 754 26.39 92.83 -66.40
C LEU A 754 27.59 92.88 -65.43
N GLU A 755 28.51 93.80 -65.71
CA GLU A 755 29.83 94.04 -65.11
C GLU A 755 31.05 93.33 -65.74
N GLU A 756 31.97 94.19 -66.19
CA GLU A 756 33.21 93.98 -66.94
C GLU A 756 34.35 93.52 -66.00
N GLU A 757 35.33 92.73 -66.42
CA GLU A 757 36.51 93.20 -67.16
C GLU A 757 37.02 92.14 -68.16
N LYS A 758 37.48 92.66 -69.30
CA LYS A 758 38.13 91.92 -70.38
C LYS A 758 39.56 91.55 -69.98
N ILE A 759 39.90 90.28 -70.12
CA ILE A 759 41.23 89.85 -70.53
C ILE A 759 41.04 88.99 -71.79
N GLU A 760 41.50 89.51 -72.93
CA GLU A 760 41.69 88.74 -74.15
C GLU A 760 42.85 87.79 -73.93
N GLU A 761 42.58 86.49 -73.80
CA GLU A 761 43.53 85.47 -74.22
C GLU A 761 43.21 85.11 -75.67
N GLU A 762 44.19 85.30 -76.56
CA GLU A 762 44.18 84.79 -77.92
C GLU A 762 43.85 83.27 -77.90
N PRO A 763 43.05 82.76 -78.86
CA PRO A 763 42.78 81.34 -78.92
C PRO A 763 44.08 80.61 -79.28
N LYS A 764 44.71 79.96 -78.30
CA LYS A 764 45.74 78.93 -78.55
C LYS A 764 45.17 77.94 -79.57
N GLU A 765 45.90 77.69 -80.65
CA GLU A 765 45.56 76.63 -81.60
C GLU A 765 45.44 75.30 -80.83
N ASN A 766 44.35 74.55 -81.05
CA ASN A 766 44.11 73.31 -80.33
C ASN A 766 45.16 72.26 -80.74
N ALA A 767 45.97 71.81 -79.78
CA ALA A 767 47.13 70.95 -80.02
C ALA A 767 46.77 69.63 -80.73
N ALA A 768 45.55 69.10 -80.50
CA ALA A 768 45.05 67.92 -81.21
C ALA A 768 44.88 68.16 -82.72
N ILE A 769 44.46 69.36 -83.14
CA ILE A 769 44.30 69.73 -84.56
C ILE A 769 45.67 69.90 -85.23
N THR A 770 46.62 70.49 -84.52
CA THR A 770 48.01 70.61 -84.97
C THR A 770 48.63 69.23 -85.16
N MET A 771 48.56 68.34 -84.15
CA MET A 771 49.04 66.96 -84.25
C MET A 771 48.35 66.17 -85.36
N CYS A 772 47.02 66.29 -85.52
CA CYS A 772 46.32 65.66 -86.64
C CYS A 772 46.85 66.14 -88.00
N SER A 773 47.17 67.44 -88.12
CA SER A 773 47.67 68.03 -89.37
C SER A 773 49.11 67.57 -89.65
N THR A 774 49.97 67.54 -88.63
CA THR A 774 51.35 67.02 -88.74
C THR A 774 51.37 65.54 -89.09
N VAL A 775 50.54 64.71 -88.43
CA VAL A 775 50.43 63.28 -88.77
C VAL A 775 49.86 63.09 -90.18
N MET A 776 48.91 63.93 -90.60
CA MET A 776 48.38 63.91 -91.98
C MET A 776 49.45 64.30 -93.02
N GLU A 777 50.35 65.23 -92.69
CA GLU A 777 51.51 65.55 -93.54
C GLU A 777 52.53 64.41 -93.56
N GLN A 778 52.81 63.77 -92.43
CA GLN A 778 53.66 62.57 -92.36
C GLN A 778 53.10 61.44 -93.24
N ILE A 779 51.79 61.16 -93.15
CA ILE A 779 51.12 60.14 -93.99
C ILE A 779 51.18 60.51 -95.48
N LYS A 780 51.03 61.79 -95.84
CA LYS A 780 51.11 62.25 -97.24
C LYS A 780 52.53 62.25 -97.80
N ALA A 781 53.53 62.48 -96.95
CA ALA A 781 54.95 62.44 -97.31
C ALA A 781 55.48 61.00 -97.41
N PHE A 782 54.84 60.06 -96.68
CA PHE A 782 55.15 58.64 -96.76
C PHE A 782 54.74 58.08 -98.13
N LYS A 783 55.74 57.73 -98.94
CA LYS A 783 55.55 57.09 -100.25
C LYS A 783 55.84 55.60 -100.10
N VAL A 784 54.82 54.78 -100.36
CA VAL A 784 54.92 53.32 -100.42
C VAL A 784 55.77 52.89 -101.61
#